data_AF-A0A0J1G839-F1
#
_entry.id   AF-A0A0J1G839-F1
#
_cell.length_a   1.000
_cell.length_b   1.000
_cell.length_c   1.000
_cell.angle_alpha   90.00
_cell.angle_beta   90.00
_cell.angle_gamma   90.00
#
_symmetry.space_group_name_H-M   'P 1'
#
loop_
_entity.id
_entity.type
_entity.pdbx_description
1 polymer ?
#
loop_
_entity_poly.entity_id
_entity_poly.type
_entity_poly.pdbx_seq_one_letter_code
_entity_poly.pdbx_strand_id
1 'polypeptide(L)'
;MKDVVYTVEDIRTGAASDAAAISQDGLLTAKKAGAVLVKGTASNGISAAKLVVIRENTKVLSNALTILNPVKGTWGLDQEDLYICPSGAGDWESGNGATNIVLAELADSSQAVITVEMEGKTHQGYEETGLVFYRDADNYTAIQRKHANGNPKLNVITEKEGNPSESGIDDIFGEIIYLKLEKTESVIRGYYSTDGSTWNLVQEVENTGLDDSLKAGILCTCGDGTSVIRFRDFMVNEEAVPFGEEAVIQEVSSVEAAYDENSRSLTADYLTSAEKVNDVIRWMVSDAPDGNYEILDGYQGTEIRVPYSLNGFYFKPVVIPMLSNGAAGVPVVAAEPVQTNMKIPEAASNSNLETVLCEETDFREFDKNQKYYIAAEYENKAVRFQVVPTEGASVQVLLNGNELGNIQTDTITVPLLRGINAVEMFVTAEDGITQSVYRYVILHYVEKGSEAPDADLTSLNLAISMAEAMEKEQEENQCYTEETWAAVAKALNAARAILKDPSVTQEQADEAFINLITACFLVENGPQKTGLKAAIEGTEAILADTAGLSQYTEESVAEVRKALLQAQQVFDSNLADQGTINEATTRLLTAVTSMMVEKADTRLDILIQKAEEILKMQDQYTAISVQNLKDILAQAKETAENSQASPEEMNTAYEKLADAMVSLVRKGNKEELKNALDKANEILKDAKKYLEASMEGLSEMTAEAQTVYDNQNADQDMTGEALKKLIIEILEVRLLGDVDLNGVVDTKDAAKLLKYNAEKEELSEEQLQIADMNGDNLADSRDAVTILRYAAELTVFEP
;
A
#
# COMPACT_ATOMS: atom_id res chain seq x y z
N MET A 1 -12.47 16.41 -3.51
CA MET A 1 -11.14 16.05 -4.02
C MET A 1 -10.38 15.50 -2.85
N LYS A 2 -9.98 14.23 -2.88
CA LYS A 2 -9.19 13.62 -1.79
C LYS A 2 -7.80 14.27 -1.79
N ASP A 3 -7.31 14.67 -0.62
CA ASP A 3 -6.00 15.32 -0.48
C ASP A 3 -4.89 14.35 -0.90
N VAL A 4 -4.05 14.78 -1.84
CA VAL A 4 -2.81 14.09 -2.25
C VAL A 4 -1.66 14.77 -1.51
N VAL A 5 -0.83 13.98 -0.83
CA VAL A 5 0.39 14.47 -0.18
C VAL A 5 1.55 14.34 -1.15
N TYR A 6 2.19 15.46 -1.46
CA TYR A 6 3.38 15.50 -2.32
C TYR A 6 4.66 15.54 -1.50
N THR A 7 5.65 14.73 -1.87
CA THR A 7 7.02 14.78 -1.35
C THR A 7 8.04 14.89 -2.49
N VAL A 8 9.20 15.44 -2.17
CA VAL A 8 10.35 15.50 -3.08
C VAL A 8 11.60 15.00 -2.34
N GLU A 9 12.18 13.95 -2.88
CA GLU A 9 13.25 13.20 -2.23
C GLU A 9 14.53 13.24 -3.08
N ASP A 10 15.69 13.31 -2.43
CA ASP A 10 16.98 13.14 -3.10
C ASP A 10 17.10 11.68 -3.57
N ILE A 11 17.42 11.51 -4.85
CA ILE A 11 17.36 10.19 -5.50
C ILE A 11 18.38 9.18 -4.95
N ARG A 12 19.43 9.64 -4.26
CA ARG A 12 20.50 8.80 -3.68
C ARG A 12 20.17 8.35 -2.28
N THR A 13 19.60 9.26 -1.49
CA THR A 13 19.42 9.07 -0.05
C THR A 13 17.99 8.72 0.34
N GLY A 14 17.00 9.01 -0.51
CA GLY A 14 15.57 8.90 -0.17
C GLY A 14 15.11 9.92 0.88
N ALA A 15 15.97 10.84 1.32
CA ALA A 15 15.65 11.89 2.26
C ALA A 15 15.08 13.12 1.53
N ALA A 16 14.51 14.07 2.27
CA ALA A 16 14.04 15.34 1.71
C ALA A 16 15.14 16.02 0.87
N SER A 17 14.81 16.39 -0.37
CA SER A 17 15.78 16.96 -1.29
C SER A 17 16.14 18.42 -0.96
N ASP A 18 17.42 18.77 -1.11
CA ASP A 18 17.86 20.17 -1.13
C ASP A 18 17.89 20.75 -2.56
N ALA A 19 17.70 19.92 -3.60
CA ALA A 19 17.70 20.31 -5.01
C ALA A 19 16.35 20.91 -5.46
N ALA A 20 15.25 20.54 -4.81
CA ALA A 20 13.93 21.12 -5.06
C ALA A 20 13.07 21.16 -3.79
N ALA A 21 12.02 21.98 -3.84
CA ALA A 21 10.89 21.90 -2.92
C ALA A 21 9.61 21.65 -3.70
N ILE A 22 8.63 20.99 -3.08
CA ILE A 22 7.30 20.82 -3.63
C ILE A 22 6.27 21.34 -2.64
N SER A 23 5.28 22.08 -3.13
CA SER A 23 4.17 22.58 -2.32
C SER A 23 3.06 21.54 -2.19
N GLN A 24 2.10 21.80 -1.29
CA GLN A 24 0.93 20.92 -1.09
C GLN A 24 0.02 20.81 -2.32
N ASP A 25 0.01 21.83 -3.20
CA ASP A 25 -0.70 21.81 -4.49
C ASP A 25 0.14 21.21 -5.64
N GLY A 26 1.32 20.65 -5.34
CA GLY A 26 2.15 19.92 -6.30
C GLY A 26 3.06 20.79 -7.17
N LEU A 27 3.26 22.07 -6.85
CA LEU A 27 4.19 22.94 -7.56
C LEU A 27 5.64 22.62 -7.18
N LEU A 28 6.39 22.03 -8.11
CA LEU A 28 7.82 21.74 -7.95
C LEU A 28 8.66 22.99 -8.25
N THR A 29 9.43 23.45 -7.27
CA THR A 29 10.36 24.58 -7.36
C THR A 29 11.80 24.08 -7.30
N ALA A 30 12.55 24.24 -8.38
CA ALA A 30 13.98 23.95 -8.43
C ALA A 30 14.77 24.94 -7.57
N LYS A 31 15.79 24.43 -6.86
CA LYS A 31 16.72 25.22 -6.02
C LYS A 31 18.16 25.17 -6.53
N LYS A 32 18.59 24.04 -7.06
CA LYS A 32 19.91 23.82 -7.67
C LYS A 32 19.88 22.60 -8.59
N ALA A 33 20.93 22.39 -9.38
CA ALA A 33 21.10 21.17 -10.17
C ALA A 33 21.05 19.89 -9.31
N GLY A 34 20.42 18.84 -9.83
CA GLY A 34 20.27 17.57 -9.14
C GLY A 34 19.26 16.63 -9.77
N ALA A 35 19.10 15.43 -9.20
CA ALA A 35 18.05 14.48 -9.55
C ALA A 35 17.19 14.19 -8.32
N VAL A 36 15.87 14.22 -8.49
CA VAL A 36 14.90 14.06 -7.41
C VAL A 36 13.80 13.07 -7.80
N LEU A 37 13.25 12.40 -6.79
CA LEU A 37 12.03 11.63 -6.93
C LEU A 37 10.87 12.47 -6.40
N VAL A 38 9.88 12.74 -7.25
CA VAL A 38 8.65 13.41 -6.86
C VAL A 38 7.58 12.36 -6.64
N LYS A 39 7.04 12.28 -5.42
CA LYS A 39 6.04 11.28 -5.03
C LYS A 39 4.73 11.96 -4.67
N GLY A 40 3.62 11.43 -5.18
CA GLY A 40 2.26 11.83 -4.80
C GLY A 40 1.55 10.65 -4.16
N THR A 41 1.07 10.81 -2.93
CA THR A 41 0.40 9.75 -2.16
C THR A 41 -1.02 10.17 -1.82
N ALA A 42 -2.00 9.36 -2.22
CA ALA A 42 -3.40 9.56 -1.87
C ALA A 42 -3.71 9.04 -0.45
N SER A 43 -4.79 9.54 0.15
CA SER A 43 -5.25 9.16 1.49
C SER A 43 -5.55 7.66 1.70
N ASN A 44 -5.75 6.91 0.62
CA ASN A 44 -5.91 5.45 0.66
C ASN A 44 -4.57 4.68 0.52
N GLY A 45 -3.43 5.38 0.63
CA GLY A 45 -2.10 4.79 0.58
C GLY A 45 -1.53 4.58 -0.82
N ILE A 46 -2.32 4.78 -1.89
CA ILE A 46 -1.82 4.64 -3.27
C ILE A 46 -0.83 5.78 -3.55
N SER A 47 0.38 5.43 -3.98
CA SER A 47 1.41 6.40 -4.35
C SER A 47 1.95 6.18 -5.75
N ALA A 48 2.23 7.27 -6.46
CA ALA A 48 2.97 7.25 -7.72
C ALA A 48 4.23 8.12 -7.59
N ALA A 49 5.31 7.72 -8.24
CA ALA A 49 6.58 8.44 -8.20
C ALA A 49 7.12 8.72 -9.60
N LYS A 50 7.74 9.89 -9.77
CA LYS A 50 8.35 10.31 -11.03
C LYS A 50 9.76 10.84 -10.79
N LEU A 51 10.71 10.35 -11.58
CA LEU A 51 12.07 10.86 -11.61
C LEU A 51 12.11 12.20 -12.35
N VAL A 52 12.74 13.20 -11.74
CA VAL A 52 12.94 14.54 -12.31
C VAL A 52 14.40 14.94 -12.21
N VAL A 53 14.99 15.37 -13.32
CA VAL A 53 16.34 15.93 -13.35
C VAL A 53 16.26 17.45 -13.49
N ILE A 54 16.85 18.14 -12.53
CA ILE A 54 16.97 19.59 -12.45
C ILE A 54 18.34 19.96 -12.98
N ARG A 55 18.38 20.84 -13.99
CA ARG A 55 19.62 21.33 -14.58
C ARG A 55 19.75 22.82 -14.29
N GLU A 56 20.90 23.19 -13.78
CA GLU A 56 21.35 24.58 -13.67
C GLU A 56 22.63 24.74 -14.50
N ASN A 57 23.08 25.96 -14.71
CA ASN A 57 24.34 26.27 -15.39
C ASN A 57 25.47 25.36 -14.90
N THR A 58 26.13 24.72 -15.85
CA THR A 58 26.94 23.52 -15.69
C THR A 58 28.32 23.77 -15.09
N LYS A 59 28.62 24.90 -14.47
CA LYS A 59 29.99 25.19 -14.00
C LYS A 59 30.35 24.40 -12.74
N VAL A 60 31.53 23.78 -12.73
CA VAL A 60 32.10 22.99 -11.61
C VAL A 60 33.49 23.51 -11.27
N LEU A 61 33.98 23.26 -10.05
CA LEU A 61 35.36 23.61 -9.70
C LEU A 61 36.31 22.95 -10.70
N SER A 62 37.20 23.74 -11.31
CA SER A 62 38.17 23.26 -12.29
C SER A 62 39.00 22.10 -11.75
N ASN A 63 39.21 21.07 -12.57
CA ASN A 63 40.08 19.94 -12.23
C ASN A 63 41.55 20.34 -12.02
N ALA A 64 41.94 21.57 -12.39
CA ALA A 64 43.26 22.13 -12.05
C ALA A 64 43.38 22.52 -10.57
N LEU A 65 42.28 22.52 -9.81
CA LEU A 65 42.19 22.97 -8.44
C LEU A 65 41.77 21.85 -7.50
N THR A 66 42.33 21.87 -6.30
CA THR A 66 41.97 20.99 -5.18
C THR A 66 41.54 21.84 -4.00
N ILE A 67 40.52 21.41 -3.25
CA ILE A 67 40.09 22.09 -2.02
C ILE A 67 40.46 21.25 -0.80
N LEU A 68 41.23 21.82 0.12
CA LEU A 68 41.59 21.22 1.39
C LEU A 68 40.56 21.59 2.46
N ASN A 69 40.21 20.61 3.29
CA ASN A 69 39.28 20.74 4.41
C ASN A 69 37.98 21.51 4.03
N PRO A 70 37.23 21.07 2.99
CA PRO A 70 36.06 21.80 2.53
C PRO A 70 34.95 21.77 3.58
N VAL A 71 34.38 22.94 3.86
CA VAL A 71 33.22 23.11 4.72
C VAL A 71 32.00 23.32 3.82
N LYS A 72 30.95 22.51 4.03
CA LYS A 72 29.75 22.54 3.19
C LYS A 72 29.03 23.89 3.33
N GLY A 73 28.71 24.52 2.21
CA GLY A 73 27.91 25.75 2.16
C GLY A 73 28.69 27.05 2.38
N THR A 74 30.00 26.98 2.65
CA THR A 74 30.86 28.16 2.85
C THR A 74 31.77 28.43 1.66
N TRP A 75 31.58 27.77 0.53
CA TRP A 75 32.26 28.07 -0.73
C TRP A 75 31.40 27.61 -1.92
N GLY A 76 31.67 28.15 -3.10
CA GLY A 76 31.02 27.74 -4.34
C GLY A 76 31.44 28.60 -5.53
N LEU A 77 30.75 28.41 -6.66
CA LEU A 77 30.96 29.20 -7.87
C LEU A 77 29.74 30.08 -8.16
N ASP A 78 29.99 31.33 -8.52
CA ASP A 78 29.03 32.23 -9.16
C ASP A 78 29.48 32.42 -10.62
N GLN A 79 28.87 31.68 -11.54
CA GLN A 79 29.38 31.48 -12.91
C GLN A 79 30.79 30.86 -12.91
N GLU A 80 31.83 31.66 -13.18
CA GLU A 80 33.24 31.25 -13.17
C GLU A 80 34.01 31.82 -11.97
N ASP A 81 33.37 32.65 -11.15
CA ASP A 81 33.99 33.30 -9.99
C ASP A 81 33.91 32.37 -8.77
N LEU A 82 35.01 32.23 -8.04
CA LEU A 82 35.02 31.52 -6.77
C LEU A 82 34.55 32.44 -5.66
N TYR A 83 33.57 32.00 -4.85
CA TYR A 83 33.31 32.62 -3.57
C TYR A 83 33.70 31.69 -2.43
N ILE A 84 34.29 32.24 -1.38
CA ILE A 84 34.57 31.56 -0.12
C ILE A 84 34.12 32.45 1.03
N CYS A 85 33.51 31.82 2.03
CA CYS A 85 33.19 32.44 3.30
C CYS A 85 34.23 31.98 4.32
N PRO A 86 35.00 32.89 4.93
CA PRO A 86 35.91 32.56 6.02
C PRO A 86 35.22 31.66 7.06
N SER A 87 35.73 30.46 7.27
CA SER A 87 35.17 29.48 8.20
C SER A 87 36.29 28.77 8.98
N GLY A 88 35.93 28.06 10.05
CA GLY A 88 36.90 27.24 10.80
C GLY A 88 37.94 28.07 11.58
N ALA A 89 39.11 27.49 11.80
CA ALA A 89 40.23 28.12 12.51
C ALA A 89 41.37 28.47 11.53
N GLY A 90 42.51 28.93 12.05
CA GLY A 90 43.69 29.27 11.24
C GLY A 90 44.77 28.22 11.39
N ASP A 91 45.78 28.29 10.52
CA ASP A 91 46.97 27.43 10.61
C ASP A 91 48.09 28.06 11.48
N TRP A 92 47.87 29.24 12.05
CA TRP A 92 48.85 29.93 12.88
C TRP A 92 49.36 29.08 14.06
N GLU A 93 50.68 28.88 14.12
CA GLU A 93 51.42 28.18 15.18
C GLU A 93 50.98 26.73 15.38
N SER A 94 49.97 26.49 16.22
CA SER A 94 49.46 25.14 16.53
C SER A 94 47.98 25.00 16.21
N GLY A 95 47.41 25.99 15.49
CA GLY A 95 46.00 26.05 15.15
C GLY A 95 45.57 24.97 14.15
N ASN A 96 46.40 24.71 13.13
CA ASN A 96 46.29 23.67 12.08
C ASN A 96 44.86 23.32 11.65
N GLY A 97 44.01 24.34 11.56
CA GLY A 97 42.56 24.21 11.43
C GLY A 97 41.97 25.02 10.28
N ALA A 98 42.81 25.43 9.32
CA ALA A 98 42.35 26.16 8.15
C ALA A 98 41.41 25.30 7.27
N THR A 99 40.37 25.96 6.77
CA THR A 99 39.33 25.34 5.94
C THR A 99 39.23 26.03 4.58
N ASN A 100 38.66 25.33 3.60
CA ASN A 100 38.42 25.85 2.24
C ASN A 100 39.66 26.39 1.52
N ILE A 101 40.84 25.78 1.71
CA ILE A 101 42.06 26.21 0.99
C ILE A 101 41.99 25.65 -0.43
N VAL A 102 41.95 26.51 -1.45
CA VAL A 102 41.86 26.11 -2.86
C VAL A 102 43.24 26.22 -3.51
N LEU A 103 43.78 25.12 -4.03
CA LEU A 103 45.17 24.99 -4.46
C LEU A 103 45.31 24.41 -5.87
N ALA A 104 46.18 25.02 -6.67
CA ALA A 104 46.70 24.52 -7.93
C ALA A 104 48.11 23.93 -7.74
N GLU A 105 48.47 22.97 -8.60
CA GLU A 105 49.83 22.44 -8.70
C GLU A 105 50.77 23.48 -9.34
N LEU A 106 52.05 23.43 -8.97
CA LEU A 106 53.10 24.25 -9.57
C LEU A 106 54.00 23.38 -10.46
N ALA A 107 54.27 23.86 -11.69
CA ALA A 107 55.22 23.18 -12.59
C ALA A 107 56.68 23.32 -12.14
N ASP A 108 57.01 24.45 -11.50
CA ASP A 108 58.32 24.74 -10.91
C ASP A 108 58.10 25.34 -9.51
N SER A 109 58.39 24.56 -8.47
CA SER A 109 58.29 24.95 -7.07
C SER A 109 59.40 25.94 -6.65
N SER A 110 60.50 26.00 -7.39
CA SER A 110 61.64 26.88 -7.07
C SER A 110 61.34 28.34 -7.42
N GLN A 111 60.54 28.58 -8.45
CA GLN A 111 60.16 29.93 -8.90
C GLN A 111 58.70 29.96 -9.38
N ALA A 112 57.88 30.80 -8.75
CA ALA A 112 56.46 30.93 -9.12
C ALA A 112 55.94 32.33 -8.85
N VAL A 113 55.04 32.81 -9.70
CA VAL A 113 54.28 34.05 -9.51
C VAL A 113 52.79 33.70 -9.56
N ILE A 114 52.05 34.06 -8.52
CA ILE A 114 50.59 33.92 -8.50
C ILE A 114 49.90 35.26 -8.29
N THR A 115 48.80 35.48 -9.00
CA THR A 115 47.98 36.70 -8.86
C THR A 115 46.49 36.36 -8.79
N VAL A 116 45.70 37.22 -8.16
CA VAL A 116 44.23 37.11 -8.14
C VAL A 116 43.59 38.49 -7.95
N GLU A 117 42.43 38.71 -8.56
CA GLU A 117 41.51 39.77 -8.15
C GLU A 117 40.68 39.26 -6.97
N MET A 118 40.67 39.99 -5.86
CA MET A 118 39.90 39.68 -4.67
C MET A 118 38.90 40.80 -4.39
N GLU A 119 37.62 40.45 -4.26
CA GLU A 119 36.52 41.35 -3.90
C GLU A 119 35.96 40.99 -2.52
N GLY A 120 36.02 41.94 -1.59
CA GLY A 120 35.48 41.84 -0.24
C GLY A 120 36.50 42.18 0.85
N LYS A 121 36.00 42.32 2.08
CA LYS A 121 36.82 42.55 3.28
C LYS A 121 36.58 41.48 4.32
N THR A 122 37.59 41.27 5.15
CA THR A 122 37.40 40.62 6.44
C THR A 122 36.71 41.60 7.40
N HIS A 123 35.77 41.10 8.20
CA HIS A 123 34.84 41.93 8.96
C HIS A 123 34.90 41.70 10.47
N GLN A 124 35.38 40.54 10.90
CA GLN A 124 35.35 40.18 12.31
C GLN A 124 36.39 39.14 12.68
N GLY A 125 36.55 38.96 14.00
CA GLY A 125 37.39 37.89 14.54
C GLY A 125 38.81 37.94 13.98
N TYR A 126 39.29 36.75 13.65
CA TYR A 126 40.59 36.55 13.01
C TYR A 126 40.46 36.18 11.54
N GLU A 127 39.37 36.57 10.87
CA GLU A 127 39.16 36.23 9.46
C GLU A 127 40.40 36.57 8.61
N GLU A 128 40.77 35.61 7.77
CA GLU A 128 41.98 35.61 6.94
C GLU A 128 41.57 35.29 5.51
N THR A 129 42.01 36.11 4.55
CA THR A 129 41.69 35.88 3.13
C THR A 129 42.80 36.40 2.22
N GLY A 130 43.21 35.60 1.24
CA GLY A 130 44.18 36.03 0.23
C GLY A 130 44.87 34.88 -0.49
N LEU A 131 46.09 35.15 -0.99
CA LEU A 131 46.89 34.17 -1.74
C LEU A 131 47.87 33.44 -0.83
N VAL A 132 48.16 32.19 -1.16
CA VAL A 132 49.07 31.33 -0.39
C VAL A 132 49.94 30.47 -1.29
N PHE A 133 51.21 30.33 -0.89
CA PHE A 133 52.07 29.20 -1.20
C PHE A 133 52.00 28.23 -0.02
N TYR A 134 51.45 27.03 -0.23
CA TYR A 134 51.04 26.10 0.83
C TYR A 134 51.66 24.71 0.63
N ARG A 135 52.46 24.25 1.60
CA ARG A 135 52.89 22.84 1.67
C ARG A 135 52.01 22.08 2.66
N ASP A 136 51.95 22.60 3.88
CA ASP A 136 51.13 22.12 4.99
C ASP A 136 50.91 23.26 5.99
N ALA A 137 50.15 23.01 7.05
CA ALA A 137 49.81 24.01 8.06
C ALA A 137 51.05 24.59 8.77
N ASP A 138 52.13 23.81 8.89
CA ASP A 138 53.36 24.24 9.56
C ASP A 138 54.35 24.93 8.58
N ASN A 139 54.04 24.95 7.28
CA ASN A 139 54.92 25.42 6.20
C ASN A 139 54.12 26.09 5.07
N TYR A 140 53.86 27.39 5.22
CA TYR A 140 53.19 28.21 4.20
C TYR A 140 53.72 29.64 4.17
N THR A 141 53.46 30.36 3.08
CA THR A 141 53.61 31.83 3.01
C THR A 141 52.42 32.41 2.29
N ALA A 142 51.74 33.36 2.92
CA ALA A 142 50.52 33.97 2.41
C ALA A 142 50.61 35.49 2.41
N ILE A 143 49.94 36.13 1.45
CA ILE A 143 49.55 37.53 1.53
C ILE A 143 48.05 37.58 1.80
N GLN A 144 47.67 38.16 2.92
CA GLN A 144 46.32 38.08 3.44
C GLN A 144 45.80 39.45 3.89
N ARG A 145 44.53 39.71 3.58
CA ARG A 145 43.75 40.78 4.21
C ARG A 145 43.15 40.24 5.51
N LYS A 146 43.85 40.45 6.62
CA LYS A 146 43.53 39.85 7.93
C LYS A 146 42.87 40.84 8.88
N HIS A 147 41.83 40.44 9.59
CA HIS A 147 41.11 41.32 10.52
C HIS A 147 41.79 41.46 11.89
N ALA A 148 42.34 40.35 12.42
CA ALA A 148 43.08 40.30 13.69
C ALA A 148 42.40 41.00 14.89
N ASN A 149 41.08 40.85 15.03
CA ASN A 149 40.22 41.51 16.03
C ASN A 149 40.27 43.05 16.01
N GLY A 150 40.69 43.66 14.90
CA GLY A 150 40.89 45.10 14.76
C GLY A 150 40.19 45.67 13.52
N ASN A 151 40.91 46.47 12.74
CA ASN A 151 40.53 46.75 11.36
C ASN A 151 41.34 45.81 10.46
N PRO A 152 40.86 45.51 9.24
CA PRO A 152 41.65 44.78 8.27
C PRO A 152 43.06 45.37 8.11
N LYS A 153 44.02 44.49 7.85
CA LYS A 153 45.39 44.83 7.48
C LYS A 153 45.83 43.92 6.35
N LEU A 154 46.78 44.39 5.54
CA LEU A 154 47.37 43.57 4.50
C LEU A 154 48.74 43.09 4.97
N ASN A 155 48.82 41.80 5.31
CA ASN A 155 50.00 41.18 5.89
C ASN A 155 50.58 40.13 4.95
N VAL A 156 51.91 40.01 4.94
CA VAL A 156 52.60 38.80 4.49
C VAL A 156 52.92 37.98 5.73
N ILE A 157 52.38 36.77 5.78
CA ILE A 157 52.52 35.81 6.88
C ILE A 157 53.31 34.63 6.35
N THR A 158 54.28 34.18 7.14
CA THR A 158 55.10 33.01 6.81
C THR A 158 55.21 32.11 8.03
N GLU A 159 55.02 30.82 7.82
CA GLU A 159 55.17 29.77 8.82
C GLU A 159 56.23 28.80 8.33
N LYS A 160 57.23 28.54 9.18
CA LYS A 160 58.32 27.61 8.87
C LYS A 160 58.52 26.66 10.02
N GLU A 161 58.28 25.38 9.77
CA GLU A 161 58.37 24.32 10.79
C GLU A 161 57.54 24.67 12.05
N GLY A 162 56.34 25.26 11.86
CA GLY A 162 55.43 25.69 12.94
C GLY A 162 55.87 26.97 13.67
N ASN A 163 56.81 27.74 13.09
CA ASN A 163 57.25 29.02 13.64
C ASN A 163 56.71 30.17 12.77
N PRO A 164 55.64 30.86 13.19
CA PRO A 164 55.03 31.91 12.40
C PRO A 164 55.76 33.26 12.54
N SER A 165 55.68 34.06 11.48
CA SER A 165 56.13 35.44 11.42
C SER A 165 55.16 36.22 10.53
N GLU A 166 54.75 37.42 10.98
CA GLU A 166 53.87 38.30 10.22
C GLU A 166 54.39 39.72 10.20
N SER A 167 54.24 40.37 9.04
CA SER A 167 54.52 41.79 8.86
C SER A 167 53.72 42.33 7.68
N GLY A 168 53.35 43.60 7.71
CA GLY A 168 52.46 44.17 6.71
C GLY A 168 52.27 45.66 6.83
N ILE A 169 51.21 46.12 6.17
CA ILE A 169 50.79 47.52 6.09
C ILE A 169 49.33 47.66 6.52
N ASP A 170 48.90 48.91 6.70
CA ASP A 170 47.47 49.21 6.89
C ASP A 170 46.64 48.79 5.66
N ASP A 171 45.34 48.57 5.86
CA ASP A 171 44.43 48.16 4.79
C ASP A 171 44.46 49.07 3.56
N ILE A 172 44.14 48.48 2.40
CA ILE A 172 43.93 49.21 1.15
C ILE A 172 42.47 49.62 1.06
N PHE A 173 42.21 50.90 0.74
CA PHE A 173 40.84 51.40 0.59
C PHE A 173 40.14 50.75 -0.61
N GLY A 174 38.87 50.35 -0.44
CA GLY A 174 38.06 49.68 -1.46
C GLY A 174 37.81 48.19 -1.17
N GLU A 175 36.79 47.66 -1.85
CA GLU A 175 36.37 46.25 -1.78
C GLU A 175 37.22 45.36 -2.69
N ILE A 176 37.63 45.87 -3.85
CA ILE A 176 38.43 45.14 -4.84
C ILE A 176 39.91 45.48 -4.67
N ILE A 177 40.73 44.45 -4.52
CA ILE A 177 42.19 44.54 -4.53
C ILE A 177 42.77 43.38 -5.32
N TYR A 178 43.91 43.60 -5.97
CA TYR A 178 44.67 42.55 -6.63
C TYR A 178 45.82 42.15 -5.74
N LEU A 179 46.00 40.85 -5.51
CA LEU A 179 47.08 40.31 -4.71
C LEU A 179 48.08 39.59 -5.60
N LYS A 180 49.36 39.60 -5.22
CA LYS A 180 50.41 38.82 -5.87
C LYS A 180 51.38 38.26 -4.85
N LEU A 181 51.76 36.99 -5.03
CA LEU A 181 52.94 36.40 -4.40
C LEU A 181 53.94 36.00 -5.48
N GLU A 182 55.21 36.35 -5.27
CA GLU A 182 56.33 35.95 -6.11
C GLU A 182 57.34 35.18 -5.26
N LYS A 183 57.71 33.98 -5.69
CA LYS A 183 58.73 33.13 -5.08
C LYS A 183 59.94 33.01 -5.99
N THR A 184 61.13 33.13 -5.43
CA THR A 184 62.41 32.82 -6.08
C THR A 184 63.29 32.10 -5.07
N GLU A 185 63.54 30.81 -5.28
CA GLU A 185 64.18 29.92 -4.30
C GLU A 185 63.45 30.00 -2.94
N SER A 186 64.14 30.36 -1.84
CA SER A 186 63.55 30.53 -0.51
C SER A 186 62.92 31.90 -0.28
N VAL A 187 63.05 32.85 -1.21
CA VAL A 187 62.59 34.23 -1.02
C VAL A 187 61.20 34.41 -1.60
N ILE A 188 60.27 34.95 -0.79
CA ILE A 188 58.89 35.23 -1.18
C ILE A 188 58.58 36.71 -0.98
N ARG A 189 57.93 37.32 -1.96
CA ARG A 189 57.52 38.73 -1.96
C ARG A 189 56.02 38.83 -2.15
N GLY A 190 55.36 39.53 -1.24
CA GLY A 190 53.94 39.86 -1.35
C GLY A 190 53.71 41.27 -1.88
N TYR A 191 52.80 41.40 -2.83
CA TYR A 191 52.44 42.68 -3.45
C TYR A 191 50.92 42.87 -3.51
N TYR A 192 50.51 44.12 -3.61
CA TYR A 192 49.14 44.48 -3.96
C TYR A 192 49.08 45.44 -5.15
N SER A 193 47.92 45.49 -5.80
CA SER A 193 47.57 46.50 -6.78
C SER A 193 46.10 46.93 -6.61
N THR A 194 45.78 48.16 -7.02
CA THR A 194 44.40 48.69 -7.08
C THR A 194 43.87 48.77 -8.51
N ASP A 195 44.72 48.52 -9.51
CA ASP A 195 44.40 48.62 -10.94
C ASP A 195 44.77 47.35 -11.74
N GLY A 196 45.27 46.31 -11.07
CA GLY A 196 45.70 45.04 -11.66
C GLY A 196 47.03 45.10 -12.42
N SER A 197 47.68 46.27 -12.52
CA SER A 197 48.86 46.48 -13.37
C SER A 197 50.06 47.08 -12.63
N THR A 198 49.83 48.01 -11.70
CA THR A 198 50.85 48.66 -10.88
C THR A 198 50.99 47.94 -9.55
N TRP A 199 52.08 47.20 -9.36
CA TRP A 199 52.32 46.38 -8.16
C TRP A 199 53.17 47.10 -7.11
N ASN A 200 52.66 47.15 -5.89
CA ASN A 200 53.34 47.74 -4.72
C ASN A 200 53.78 46.62 -3.77
N LEU A 201 55.06 46.61 -3.40
CA LEU A 201 55.61 45.64 -2.45
C LEU A 201 55.03 45.89 -1.06
N VAL A 202 54.47 44.86 -0.44
CA VAL A 202 54.06 44.85 0.97
C VAL A 202 55.22 44.43 1.84
N GLN A 203 55.79 43.26 1.54
CA GLN A 203 56.88 42.68 2.33
C GLN A 203 57.64 41.60 1.57
N GLU A 204 58.92 41.45 1.90
CA GLU A 204 59.79 40.33 1.51
C GLU A 204 60.08 39.45 2.73
N VAL A 205 59.99 38.13 2.57
CA VAL A 205 60.28 37.12 3.61
C VAL A 205 61.09 35.97 3.02
N GLU A 206 61.76 35.22 3.90
CA GLU A 206 62.42 33.96 3.54
C GLU A 206 61.71 32.77 4.20
N ASN A 207 61.37 31.75 3.42
CA ASN A 207 60.81 30.49 3.92
C ASN A 207 61.49 29.28 3.25
N THR A 208 62.36 28.62 4.00
CA THR A 208 63.07 27.40 3.56
C THR A 208 62.28 26.12 3.80
N GLY A 209 61.08 26.19 4.40
CA GLY A 209 60.19 25.04 4.62
C GLY A 209 59.30 24.69 3.42
N LEU A 210 59.29 25.54 2.38
CA LEU A 210 58.54 25.31 1.15
C LEU A 210 59.40 24.55 0.13
N ASP A 211 59.23 23.24 0.10
CA ASP A 211 59.94 22.33 -0.81
C ASP A 211 59.17 22.04 -2.12
N ASP A 212 59.59 21.01 -2.86
CA ASP A 212 59.03 20.66 -4.17
C ASP A 212 57.59 20.13 -4.14
N SER A 213 57.01 19.93 -2.95
CA SER A 213 55.59 19.56 -2.79
C SER A 213 54.65 20.76 -2.62
N LEU A 214 55.20 21.99 -2.66
CA LEU A 214 54.46 23.24 -2.54
C LEU A 214 53.38 23.38 -3.61
N LYS A 215 52.19 23.82 -3.18
CA LYS A 215 51.11 24.26 -4.07
C LYS A 215 50.83 25.75 -3.92
N ALA A 216 50.04 26.30 -4.82
CA ALA A 216 49.70 27.71 -4.81
C ALA A 216 48.20 27.94 -4.97
N GLY A 217 47.64 28.93 -4.27
CA GLY A 217 46.23 29.23 -4.43
C GLY A 217 45.67 30.22 -3.42
N ILE A 218 44.44 29.97 -2.99
CA ILE A 218 43.66 30.85 -2.13
C ILE A 218 43.49 30.22 -0.75
N LEU A 219 43.69 31.04 0.27
CA LEU A 219 43.35 30.73 1.65
C LEU A 219 42.28 31.72 2.12
N CYS A 220 41.17 31.21 2.65
CA CYS A 220 40.07 32.01 3.18
C CYS A 220 39.44 31.30 4.40
N THR A 221 39.83 31.69 5.62
CA THR A 221 39.60 30.92 6.85
C THR A 221 39.39 31.81 8.09
N CYS A 222 39.25 31.22 9.29
CA CYS A 222 39.12 31.92 10.58
C CYS A 222 37.83 32.74 10.77
N GLY A 223 36.69 32.28 10.25
CA GLY A 223 35.41 32.98 10.38
C GLY A 223 34.23 32.10 10.81
N ASP A 224 33.05 32.71 10.88
CA ASP A 224 31.78 32.04 11.19
C ASP A 224 31.00 31.59 9.93
N GLY A 225 31.59 31.77 8.74
CA GLY A 225 30.99 31.42 7.46
C GLY A 225 29.97 32.43 6.93
N THR A 226 29.93 33.67 7.44
CA THR A 226 28.93 34.67 7.03
C THR A 226 29.45 35.73 6.04
N SER A 227 30.71 36.14 6.18
CA SER A 227 31.37 37.06 5.24
C SER A 227 31.60 36.38 3.89
N VAL A 228 31.32 37.05 2.76
CA VAL A 228 31.52 36.46 1.42
C VAL A 228 32.66 37.19 0.71
N ILE A 229 33.73 36.45 0.37
CA ILE A 229 34.86 36.95 -0.42
C ILE A 229 34.82 36.30 -1.80
N ARG A 230 34.95 37.09 -2.86
CA ARG A 230 34.98 36.61 -4.24
C ARG A 230 36.37 36.73 -4.84
N PHE A 231 36.72 35.79 -5.71
CA PHE A 231 38.00 35.73 -6.39
C PHE A 231 37.80 35.52 -7.88
N ARG A 232 38.56 36.27 -8.67
CA ARG A 232 38.59 36.23 -10.14
C ARG A 232 40.02 36.26 -10.66
N ASP A 233 40.20 35.89 -11.92
CA ASP A 233 41.46 36.03 -12.64
C ASP A 233 42.67 35.44 -11.87
N PHE A 234 42.53 34.21 -11.38
CA PHE A 234 43.65 33.51 -10.76
C PHE A 234 44.66 33.09 -11.82
N MET A 235 45.87 33.60 -11.67
CA MET A 235 46.97 33.34 -12.59
C MET A 235 48.11 32.64 -11.85
N VAL A 236 48.73 31.66 -12.51
CA VAL A 236 49.98 31.03 -12.10
C VAL A 236 50.98 31.21 -13.24
N ASN A 237 52.09 31.89 -12.99
CA ASN A 237 53.13 32.20 -13.99
C ASN A 237 52.57 32.84 -15.28
N GLU A 238 51.66 33.80 -15.13
CA GLU A 238 50.94 34.47 -16.23
C GLU A 238 49.97 33.58 -17.03
N GLU A 239 49.78 32.32 -16.64
CA GLU A 239 48.76 31.43 -17.20
C GLU A 239 47.49 31.46 -16.34
N ALA A 240 46.34 31.61 -16.97
CA ALA A 240 45.05 31.63 -16.27
C ALA A 240 44.68 30.22 -15.80
N VAL A 241 44.37 30.10 -14.51
CA VAL A 241 43.82 28.88 -13.89
C VAL A 241 42.37 29.18 -13.53
N PRO A 242 41.38 28.77 -14.36
CA PRO A 242 39.99 29.11 -14.12
C PRO A 242 39.48 28.45 -12.85
N PHE A 243 38.66 29.15 -12.06
CA PHE A 243 38.01 28.54 -10.89
C PHE A 243 36.88 27.61 -11.30
N GLY A 244 36.11 27.97 -12.31
CA GLY A 244 35.01 27.18 -12.86
C GLY A 244 35.27 26.66 -14.27
N GLU A 245 34.89 25.42 -14.56
CA GLU A 245 34.84 24.85 -15.90
C GLU A 245 33.49 24.17 -16.19
N GLU A 246 33.19 23.84 -17.44
CA GLU A 246 31.94 23.15 -17.78
C GLU A 246 31.90 21.71 -17.24
N ALA A 247 30.80 21.35 -16.59
CA ALA A 247 30.46 19.99 -16.15
C ALA A 247 30.36 19.10 -17.38
N VAL A 248 31.35 18.24 -17.57
CA VAL A 248 31.23 17.12 -18.51
C VAL A 248 30.49 15.99 -17.82
N ILE A 249 29.17 15.99 -17.94
CA ILE A 249 28.35 14.86 -17.49
C ILE A 249 28.60 13.68 -18.41
N GLN A 250 28.88 12.52 -17.83
CA GLN A 250 29.20 11.31 -18.57
C GLN A 250 27.99 10.83 -19.39
N GLU A 251 28.25 10.38 -20.62
CA GLU A 251 27.23 9.74 -21.44
C GLU A 251 27.11 8.27 -21.05
N VAL A 252 25.88 7.82 -20.77
CA VAL A 252 25.58 6.40 -20.58
C VAL A 252 25.22 5.82 -21.95
N SER A 253 26.05 4.92 -22.46
CA SER A 253 25.95 4.40 -23.84
C SER A 253 25.18 3.08 -23.94
N SER A 254 25.10 2.32 -22.84
CA SER A 254 24.26 1.13 -22.73
C SER A 254 23.77 0.94 -21.31
N VAL A 255 22.57 0.39 -21.17
CA VAL A 255 22.00 -0.10 -19.92
C VAL A 255 21.32 -1.43 -20.21
N GLU A 256 21.77 -2.47 -19.54
CA GLU A 256 21.27 -3.83 -19.66
C GLU A 256 20.89 -4.36 -18.28
N ALA A 257 19.96 -5.29 -18.26
CA ALA A 257 19.55 -5.98 -17.05
C ALA A 257 19.65 -7.49 -17.25
N ALA A 258 19.94 -8.19 -16.16
CA ALA A 258 19.86 -9.63 -16.09
C ALA A 258 19.15 -10.05 -14.80
N TYR A 259 18.55 -11.24 -14.83
CA TYR A 259 17.89 -11.85 -13.68
C TYR A 259 18.49 -13.21 -13.41
N ASP A 260 18.88 -13.47 -12.16
CA ASP A 260 19.31 -14.77 -11.68
C ASP A 260 18.21 -15.39 -10.80
N GLU A 261 17.63 -16.49 -11.28
CA GLU A 261 16.52 -17.19 -10.64
C GLU A 261 16.91 -17.82 -9.28
N ASN A 262 18.19 -18.17 -9.08
CA ASN A 262 18.66 -18.85 -7.87
C ASN A 262 18.91 -17.87 -6.72
N SER A 263 19.55 -16.73 -7.02
CA SER A 263 19.76 -15.66 -6.03
C SER A 263 18.54 -14.76 -5.88
N ARG A 264 17.58 -14.83 -6.83
CA ARG A 264 16.46 -13.89 -6.99
C ARG A 264 16.95 -12.46 -7.16
N SER A 265 18.11 -12.28 -7.80
CA SER A 265 18.70 -10.96 -7.98
C SER A 265 18.55 -10.46 -9.40
N LEU A 266 18.20 -9.17 -9.50
CA LEU A 266 18.29 -8.41 -10.73
C LEU A 266 19.59 -7.61 -10.70
N THR A 267 20.38 -7.70 -11.77
CA THR A 267 21.62 -6.97 -11.94
C THR A 267 21.52 -5.98 -13.09
N ALA A 268 22.04 -4.78 -12.90
CA ALA A 268 22.12 -3.74 -13.91
C ALA A 268 23.57 -3.54 -14.34
N ASP A 269 23.84 -3.75 -15.62
CA ASP A 269 25.13 -3.48 -16.25
C ASP A 269 25.01 -2.28 -17.18
N TYR A 270 26.01 -1.41 -17.15
CA TYR A 270 25.99 -0.17 -17.94
C TYR A 270 27.40 0.33 -18.26
N LEU A 271 27.51 1.08 -19.37
CA LEU A 271 28.75 1.70 -19.83
C LEU A 271 28.63 3.22 -19.84
N THR A 272 29.70 3.89 -19.40
CA THR A 272 29.83 5.35 -19.35
C THR A 272 31.02 5.81 -20.18
N SER A 273 31.01 7.05 -20.65
CA SER A 273 32.13 7.65 -21.40
C SER A 273 33.38 7.90 -20.55
N ALA A 274 33.29 7.84 -19.22
CA ALA A 274 34.38 7.96 -18.27
C ALA A 274 34.19 7.01 -17.07
N GLU A 275 35.01 7.15 -16.02
CA GLU A 275 34.98 6.30 -14.82
C GLU A 275 33.71 6.52 -13.98
N LYS A 276 33.07 5.45 -13.51
CA LYS A 276 31.81 5.49 -12.74
C LYS A 276 32.06 6.05 -11.34
N VAL A 277 31.67 7.30 -11.09
CA VAL A 277 31.93 7.94 -9.78
C VAL A 277 30.70 7.94 -8.87
N ASN A 278 29.59 8.55 -9.31
CA ASN A 278 28.43 8.82 -8.44
C ASN A 278 27.08 8.45 -9.07
N ASP A 279 27.09 7.62 -10.12
CA ASP A 279 25.88 7.30 -10.86
C ASP A 279 24.84 6.62 -9.97
N VAL A 280 23.57 6.93 -10.23
CA VAL A 280 22.44 6.38 -9.48
C VAL A 280 21.69 5.40 -10.35
N ILE A 281 21.48 4.20 -9.84
CA ILE A 281 20.68 3.17 -10.50
C ILE A 281 19.39 3.00 -9.70
N ARG A 282 18.26 3.15 -10.37
CA ARG A 282 16.92 2.85 -9.81
C ARG A 282 16.26 1.77 -10.64
N TRP A 283 15.39 0.99 -10.02
CA TRP A 283 14.65 -0.05 -10.71
C TRP A 283 13.22 0.39 -10.98
N MET A 284 12.75 0.11 -12.19
CA MET A 284 11.37 0.33 -12.61
C MET A 284 10.68 -1.01 -12.83
N VAL A 285 9.38 -1.08 -12.57
CA VAL A 285 8.56 -2.30 -12.65
C VAL A 285 7.29 -2.08 -13.46
N SER A 286 6.83 -3.13 -14.15
CA SER A 286 5.58 -3.18 -14.92
C SER A 286 5.00 -4.60 -14.88
N ASP A 287 3.67 -4.74 -14.96
CA ASP A 287 2.96 -6.02 -15.07
C ASP A 287 2.92 -6.59 -16.50
N ALA A 288 3.27 -5.77 -17.50
CA ALA A 288 3.36 -6.14 -18.91
C ALA A 288 4.70 -5.73 -19.54
N PRO A 289 5.20 -6.44 -20.58
CA PRO A 289 6.49 -6.15 -21.20
C PRO A 289 6.54 -4.75 -21.82
N ASP A 290 5.44 -4.32 -22.45
CA ASP A 290 5.26 -3.00 -23.06
C ASP A 290 4.37 -2.07 -22.21
N GLY A 291 4.26 -2.36 -20.91
CA GLY A 291 3.42 -1.60 -19.97
C GLY A 291 4.03 -0.28 -19.51
N ASN A 292 3.34 0.37 -18.59
CA ASN A 292 3.83 1.59 -17.95
C ASN A 292 4.79 1.22 -16.83
N TYR A 293 6.07 1.54 -17.00
CA TYR A 293 7.09 1.28 -15.99
C TYR A 293 7.10 2.38 -14.93
N GLU A 294 6.95 1.99 -13.67
CA GLU A 294 6.99 2.90 -12.51
C GLU A 294 8.22 2.65 -11.66
N ILE A 295 8.76 3.69 -11.02
CA ILE A 295 9.93 3.56 -10.14
C ILE A 295 9.54 2.76 -8.89
N LEU A 296 10.27 1.68 -8.63
CA LEU A 296 10.10 0.87 -7.44
C LEU A 296 10.81 1.54 -6.25
N ASP A 297 10.04 1.87 -5.23
CA ASP A 297 10.51 2.66 -4.10
C ASP A 297 11.43 1.84 -3.16
N GLY A 298 12.55 2.42 -2.73
CA GLY A 298 13.56 1.70 -1.93
C GLY A 298 14.48 0.74 -2.70
N TYR A 299 14.27 0.53 -4.00
CA TYR A 299 15.09 -0.36 -4.83
C TYR A 299 16.08 0.44 -5.68
N GLN A 300 17.34 0.43 -5.25
CA GLN A 300 18.44 1.15 -5.87
C GLN A 300 19.74 0.34 -5.90
N GLY A 301 20.63 0.71 -6.81
CA GLY A 301 21.94 0.06 -6.98
C GLY A 301 21.98 -0.92 -8.15
N THR A 302 23.18 -1.40 -8.43
CA THR A 302 23.46 -2.31 -9.55
C THR A 302 22.96 -3.73 -9.32
N GLU A 303 22.62 -4.09 -8.09
CA GLU A 303 22.01 -5.38 -7.77
C GLU A 303 20.91 -5.16 -6.74
N ILE A 304 19.73 -5.73 -7.02
CA ILE A 304 18.63 -5.79 -6.06
C ILE A 304 18.14 -7.22 -5.92
N ARG A 305 17.64 -7.58 -4.74
CA ARG A 305 16.93 -8.83 -4.53
C ARG A 305 15.44 -8.61 -4.73
N VAL A 306 14.81 -9.40 -5.59
CA VAL A 306 13.40 -9.27 -5.92
C VAL A 306 12.55 -10.08 -4.91
N PRO A 307 11.51 -9.47 -4.29
CA PRO A 307 10.56 -10.20 -3.46
C PRO A 307 9.68 -11.12 -4.32
N TYR A 308 9.20 -12.21 -3.72
CA TYR A 308 8.35 -13.19 -4.40
C TYR A 308 7.03 -12.59 -4.93
N SER A 309 6.49 -11.57 -4.26
CA SER A 309 5.28 -10.85 -4.66
C SER A 309 5.41 -10.14 -6.02
N LEU A 310 6.63 -9.91 -6.50
CA LEU A 310 6.91 -9.33 -7.81
C LEU A 310 7.35 -10.38 -8.85
N ASN A 311 7.14 -11.66 -8.57
CA ASN A 311 7.38 -12.71 -9.55
C ASN A 311 6.47 -12.55 -10.78
N GLY A 312 7.01 -12.75 -11.98
CA GLY A 312 6.29 -12.57 -13.25
C GLY A 312 6.26 -11.13 -13.75
N PHE A 313 6.65 -10.13 -12.93
CA PHE A 313 6.74 -8.74 -13.35
C PHE A 313 7.97 -8.48 -14.21
N TYR A 314 7.90 -7.41 -15.00
CA TYR A 314 8.93 -6.94 -15.90
C TYR A 314 9.68 -5.77 -15.28
N PHE A 315 11.01 -5.78 -15.37
CA PHE A 315 11.88 -4.79 -14.75
C PHE A 315 12.79 -4.10 -15.76
N LYS A 316 13.03 -2.82 -15.54
CA LYS A 316 14.03 -2.02 -16.26
C LYS A 316 14.83 -1.16 -15.27
N PRO A 317 16.16 -1.24 -15.23
CA PRO A 317 16.96 -0.27 -14.51
C PRO A 317 17.00 1.06 -15.29
N VAL A 318 17.03 2.15 -14.55
CA VAL A 318 17.34 3.49 -15.04
C VAL A 318 18.63 3.97 -14.40
N VAL A 319 19.59 4.36 -15.23
CA VAL A 319 20.88 4.90 -14.81
C VAL A 319 20.87 6.40 -14.97
N ILE A 320 21.25 7.10 -13.90
CA ILE A 320 21.34 8.56 -13.86
C ILE A 320 22.82 8.90 -13.62
N PRO A 321 23.57 9.33 -14.66
CA PRO A 321 24.95 9.69 -14.47
C PRO A 321 25.05 10.96 -13.63
N MET A 322 25.91 10.97 -12.62
CA MET A 322 26.05 12.10 -11.70
C MET A 322 27.51 12.46 -11.42
N LEU A 323 27.75 13.77 -11.27
CA LEU A 323 29.02 14.32 -10.82
C LEU A 323 29.04 14.46 -9.28
N SER A 324 30.24 14.60 -8.71
CA SER A 324 30.46 14.75 -7.27
C SER A 324 29.78 16.00 -6.69
N ASN A 325 29.61 17.04 -7.49
CA ASN A 325 28.89 18.26 -7.10
C ASN A 325 27.35 18.13 -7.13
N GLY A 326 26.83 16.97 -7.53
CA GLY A 326 25.39 16.69 -7.60
C GLY A 326 24.73 16.98 -8.94
N ALA A 327 25.46 17.50 -9.94
CA ALA A 327 24.92 17.66 -11.30
C ALA A 327 24.55 16.29 -11.89
N ALA A 328 23.36 16.18 -12.48
CA ALA A 328 22.79 14.94 -12.99
C ALA A 328 22.51 15.02 -14.51
N GLY A 329 22.82 13.93 -15.22
CA GLY A 329 22.60 13.81 -16.66
C GLY A 329 21.22 13.37 -17.07
N VAL A 330 21.04 13.08 -18.36
CA VAL A 330 19.81 12.46 -18.86
C VAL A 330 19.72 11.05 -18.26
N PRO A 331 18.61 10.67 -17.62
CA PRO A 331 18.40 9.29 -17.20
C PRO A 331 18.31 8.37 -18.43
N VAL A 332 19.01 7.25 -18.41
CA VAL A 332 18.99 6.25 -19.48
C VAL A 332 18.37 4.96 -18.94
N VAL A 333 17.26 4.55 -19.55
CA VAL A 333 16.51 3.35 -19.18
C VAL A 333 16.98 2.19 -20.06
N ALA A 334 17.08 0.98 -19.50
CA ALA A 334 17.30 -0.23 -20.30
C ALA A 334 16.25 -0.36 -21.41
N ALA A 335 16.69 -0.68 -22.63
CA ALA A 335 15.79 -0.82 -23.77
C ALA A 335 14.84 -2.01 -23.57
N GLU A 336 15.41 -3.18 -23.31
CA GLU A 336 14.70 -4.43 -23.12
C GLU A 336 14.37 -4.68 -21.65
N PRO A 337 13.15 -5.07 -21.30
CA PRO A 337 12.82 -5.48 -19.94
C PRO A 337 13.29 -6.90 -19.65
N VAL A 338 13.46 -7.20 -18.37
CA VAL A 338 13.68 -8.56 -17.88
C VAL A 338 12.48 -8.99 -17.06
N GLN A 339 11.87 -10.11 -17.44
CA GLN A 339 10.81 -10.72 -16.64
C GLN A 339 11.43 -11.58 -15.54
N THR A 340 10.91 -11.46 -14.33
CA THR A 340 11.29 -12.36 -13.24
C THR A 340 10.48 -13.65 -13.33
N ASN A 341 11.15 -14.78 -13.14
CA ASN A 341 10.52 -16.09 -13.11
C ASN A 341 11.13 -16.92 -11.99
N MET A 342 10.63 -16.70 -10.77
CA MET A 342 11.01 -17.41 -9.56
C MET A 342 10.25 -18.71 -9.47
N LYS A 343 10.97 -19.77 -9.08
CA LYS A 343 10.33 -20.91 -8.43
C LYS A 343 10.08 -20.55 -6.97
N ILE A 344 8.81 -20.41 -6.58
CA ILE A 344 8.43 -20.18 -5.19
C ILE A 344 8.64 -21.49 -4.42
N PRO A 345 9.53 -21.55 -3.43
CA PRO A 345 9.68 -22.74 -2.58
C PRO A 345 8.40 -22.97 -1.78
N GLU A 346 8.02 -24.23 -1.58
CA GLU A 346 6.84 -24.61 -0.77
C GLU A 346 6.89 -24.01 0.65
N ALA A 347 8.09 -23.87 1.22
CA ALA A 347 8.28 -23.22 2.51
C ALA A 347 7.91 -21.73 2.49
N ALA A 348 8.18 -21.02 1.40
CA ALA A 348 7.88 -19.59 1.27
C ALA A 348 6.40 -19.31 1.03
N SER A 349 5.64 -20.30 0.52
CA SER A 349 4.18 -20.23 0.39
C SER A 349 3.44 -20.80 1.62
N ASN A 350 4.14 -21.07 2.71
CA ASN A 350 3.52 -21.58 3.93
C ASN A 350 2.97 -20.43 4.78
N SER A 351 1.65 -20.29 4.77
CA SER A 351 0.89 -19.28 5.54
C SER A 351 0.31 -19.83 6.84
N ASN A 352 0.92 -20.85 7.45
CA ASN A 352 0.35 -21.45 8.65
C ASN A 352 0.75 -20.71 9.94
N LEU A 353 -0.09 -20.86 10.97
CA LEU A 353 0.33 -20.70 12.36
C LEU A 353 0.95 -22.03 12.82
N GLU A 354 2.11 -21.97 13.45
CA GLU A 354 2.77 -23.11 14.08
C GLU A 354 2.25 -23.31 15.50
N THR A 355 1.99 -22.22 16.23
CA THR A 355 1.36 -22.28 17.56
C THR A 355 0.41 -21.12 17.77
N VAL A 356 -0.67 -21.39 18.51
CA VAL A 356 -1.55 -20.38 19.09
C VAL A 356 -1.85 -20.78 20.52
N LEU A 357 -1.66 -19.85 21.46
CA LEU A 357 -2.00 -20.00 22.86
C LEU A 357 -2.90 -18.83 23.27
N CYS A 358 -4.04 -19.12 23.89
CA CYS A 358 -4.85 -18.12 24.57
C CYS A 358 -4.68 -18.31 26.09
N GLU A 359 -4.30 -17.26 26.82
CA GLU A 359 -3.99 -17.36 28.26
C GLU A 359 -5.24 -17.39 29.15
N GLU A 360 -6.29 -16.65 28.78
CA GLU A 360 -7.46 -16.43 29.62
C GLU A 360 -8.68 -17.30 29.24
N THR A 361 -8.73 -17.83 28.02
CA THR A 361 -9.85 -18.63 27.52
C THR A 361 -9.38 -19.97 26.98
N ASP A 362 -10.00 -21.06 27.45
CA ASP A 362 -9.68 -22.41 27.00
C ASP A 362 -10.33 -22.69 25.62
N PHE A 363 -9.50 -22.71 24.60
CA PHE A 363 -9.84 -23.28 23.30
C PHE A 363 -9.46 -24.76 23.23
N ARG A 364 -9.98 -25.46 22.22
CA ARG A 364 -9.43 -26.77 21.83
C ARG A 364 -7.96 -26.62 21.42
N GLU A 365 -7.20 -27.70 21.58
CA GLU A 365 -5.80 -27.76 21.17
C GLU A 365 -5.63 -27.30 19.71
N PHE A 366 -4.65 -26.44 19.48
CA PHE A 366 -4.40 -25.85 18.18
C PHE A 366 -3.97 -26.91 17.15
N ASP A 367 -4.63 -26.93 16.00
CA ASP A 367 -4.28 -27.71 14.81
C ASP A 367 -4.18 -26.75 13.61
N LYS A 368 -3.02 -26.75 12.95
CA LYS A 368 -2.77 -25.91 11.76
C LYS A 368 -3.75 -26.12 10.61
N ASN A 369 -4.39 -27.29 10.53
CA ASN A 369 -5.40 -27.59 9.52
C ASN A 369 -6.80 -27.10 9.93
N GLN A 370 -7.01 -26.82 11.21
CA GLN A 370 -8.25 -26.26 11.74
C GLN A 370 -8.17 -24.73 11.69
N LYS A 371 -9.04 -24.10 10.90
CA LYS A 371 -9.06 -22.64 10.72
C LYS A 371 -10.02 -21.92 11.66
N TYR A 372 -10.87 -22.64 12.37
CA TYR A 372 -11.94 -22.07 13.20
C TYR A 372 -11.91 -22.61 14.63
N TYR A 373 -11.89 -21.71 15.59
CA TYR A 373 -11.87 -22.01 17.02
C TYR A 373 -12.97 -21.21 17.71
N ILE A 374 -13.70 -21.85 18.61
CA ILE A 374 -14.80 -21.22 19.35
C ILE A 374 -14.64 -21.56 20.82
N ALA A 375 -14.78 -20.55 21.67
CA ALA A 375 -14.84 -20.71 23.11
C ALA A 375 -15.79 -19.67 23.71
N ALA A 376 -16.26 -19.97 24.92
CA ALA A 376 -17.00 -19.01 25.73
C ALA A 376 -16.07 -18.48 26.82
N GLU A 377 -16.07 -17.16 27.00
CA GLU A 377 -15.35 -16.45 28.06
C GLU A 377 -16.38 -15.78 28.96
N TYR A 378 -16.22 -15.86 30.27
CA TYR A 378 -17.27 -15.47 31.23
C TYR A 378 -16.81 -14.40 32.23
N GLU A 379 -15.50 -14.24 32.40
CA GLU A 379 -14.94 -13.41 33.46
C GLU A 379 -13.99 -12.34 32.91
N ASN A 380 -13.22 -12.69 31.87
CA ASN A 380 -12.15 -11.84 31.37
C ASN A 380 -12.63 -10.83 30.32
N LYS A 381 -12.42 -9.53 30.58
CA LYS A 381 -12.75 -8.43 29.64
C LYS A 381 -11.79 -8.31 28.46
N ALA A 382 -10.73 -9.11 28.43
CA ALA A 382 -9.77 -9.19 27.36
C ALA A 382 -9.08 -10.54 27.42
N VAL A 383 -8.61 -11.03 26.28
CA VAL A 383 -7.80 -12.24 26.18
C VAL A 383 -6.47 -11.92 25.52
N ARG A 384 -5.46 -12.73 25.81
CA ARG A 384 -4.13 -12.60 25.22
C ARG A 384 -3.81 -13.82 24.38
N PHE A 385 -3.56 -13.57 23.10
CA PHE A 385 -3.09 -14.57 22.15
C PHE A 385 -1.58 -14.48 22.00
N GLN A 386 -0.88 -15.59 22.21
CA GLN A 386 0.50 -15.76 21.74
C GLN A 386 0.44 -16.56 20.45
N VAL A 387 0.95 -16.00 19.36
CA VAL A 387 0.91 -16.63 18.03
C VAL A 387 2.31 -16.72 17.46
N VAL A 388 2.63 -17.87 16.87
CA VAL A 388 3.87 -18.08 16.14
C VAL A 388 3.49 -18.51 14.73
N PRO A 389 3.67 -17.66 13.71
CA PRO A 389 3.52 -18.07 12.32
C PRO A 389 4.70 -18.93 11.86
N THR A 390 4.57 -19.61 10.72
CA THR A 390 5.73 -20.20 10.04
C THR A 390 6.81 -19.15 9.81
N GLU A 391 8.09 -19.54 9.87
CA GLU A 391 9.23 -18.65 9.64
C GLU A 391 9.08 -17.88 8.31
N GLY A 392 9.23 -16.56 8.36
CA GLY A 392 9.08 -15.67 7.20
C GLY A 392 7.66 -15.19 6.92
N ALA A 393 6.63 -15.81 7.51
CA ALA A 393 5.25 -15.34 7.42
C ALA A 393 4.95 -14.20 8.41
N SER A 394 4.02 -13.34 8.03
CA SER A 394 3.53 -12.21 8.83
C SER A 394 2.08 -12.43 9.24
N VAL A 395 1.65 -11.85 10.36
CA VAL A 395 0.27 -11.97 10.85
C VAL A 395 -0.34 -10.59 11.04
N GLN A 396 -1.50 -10.37 10.44
CA GLN A 396 -2.39 -9.24 10.71
C GLN A 396 -3.60 -9.75 11.48
N VAL A 397 -4.04 -9.02 12.51
CA VAL A 397 -5.18 -9.44 13.34
C VAL A 397 -6.27 -8.40 13.30
N LEU A 398 -7.49 -8.86 13.04
CA LEU A 398 -8.70 -8.04 13.08
C LEU A 398 -9.58 -8.53 14.24
N LEU A 399 -10.25 -7.60 14.90
CA LEU A 399 -11.36 -7.87 15.82
C LEU A 399 -12.63 -7.28 15.24
N ASN A 400 -13.60 -8.15 14.93
CA ASN A 400 -14.88 -7.76 14.34
C ASN A 400 -14.69 -6.86 13.11
N GLY A 401 -13.74 -7.22 12.24
CA GLY A 401 -13.41 -6.46 11.03
C GLY A 401 -12.50 -5.24 11.22
N ASN A 402 -12.17 -4.85 12.47
CA ASN A 402 -11.29 -3.72 12.75
C ASN A 402 -9.85 -4.18 13.02
N GLU A 403 -8.87 -3.55 12.38
CA GLU A 403 -7.45 -3.91 12.52
C GLU A 403 -6.91 -3.60 13.94
N LEU A 404 -6.35 -4.63 14.60
CA LEU A 404 -5.67 -4.53 15.90
C LEU A 404 -4.15 -4.28 15.73
N GLY A 405 -3.77 -3.38 14.84
CA GLY A 405 -2.39 -2.92 14.63
C GLY A 405 -1.36 -3.97 14.18
N ASN A 406 -0.20 -3.50 13.67
CA ASN A 406 0.89 -4.37 13.23
C ASN A 406 1.66 -4.99 14.40
N ILE A 407 1.78 -6.32 14.40
CA ILE A 407 2.37 -7.12 15.48
C ILE A 407 3.91 -7.12 15.33
N GLN A 408 4.61 -6.50 16.27
CA GLN A 408 6.05 -6.71 16.49
C GLN A 408 6.38 -7.20 17.91
N THR A 409 5.44 -7.87 18.57
CA THR A 409 5.67 -8.52 19.87
C THR A 409 4.81 -9.77 20.00
N ASP A 410 5.37 -10.85 20.55
CA ASP A 410 4.85 -12.23 20.64
C ASP A 410 3.46 -12.41 21.33
N THR A 411 2.73 -11.34 21.64
CA THR A 411 1.45 -11.39 22.36
C THR A 411 0.50 -10.29 21.88
N ILE A 412 -0.73 -10.68 21.52
CA ILE A 412 -1.83 -9.82 21.08
C ILE A 412 -2.85 -9.74 22.22
N THR A 413 -3.19 -8.54 22.67
CA THR A 413 -4.29 -8.34 23.63
C THR A 413 -5.55 -7.98 22.86
N VAL A 414 -6.57 -8.83 22.95
CA VAL A 414 -7.87 -8.63 22.31
C VAL A 414 -8.86 -8.18 23.39
N PRO A 415 -9.37 -6.93 23.35
CA PRO A 415 -10.47 -6.54 24.22
C PRO A 415 -11.73 -7.32 23.82
N LEU A 416 -12.43 -7.89 24.80
CA LEU A 416 -13.67 -8.61 24.56
C LEU A 416 -14.87 -7.69 24.78
N LEU A 417 -15.62 -7.44 23.71
CA LEU A 417 -16.97 -6.89 23.74
C LEU A 417 -17.93 -7.98 24.24
N ARG A 418 -19.07 -7.61 24.81
CA ARG A 418 -20.08 -8.61 25.20
C ARG A 418 -20.74 -9.17 23.94
N GLY A 419 -20.96 -10.48 23.89
CA GLY A 419 -21.42 -11.15 22.67
C GLY A 419 -20.28 -11.69 21.82
N ILE A 420 -20.46 -11.72 20.50
CA ILE A 420 -19.53 -12.40 19.58
C ILE A 420 -18.32 -11.49 19.33
N ASN A 421 -17.14 -12.02 19.63
CA ASN A 421 -15.85 -11.41 19.26
C ASN A 421 -15.17 -12.32 18.24
N ALA A 422 -15.16 -11.91 16.98
CA ALA A 422 -14.42 -12.58 15.91
C ALA A 422 -13.01 -12.01 15.82
N VAL A 423 -12.03 -12.78 16.29
CA VAL A 423 -10.61 -12.49 16.12
C VAL A 423 -10.12 -13.21 14.88
N GLU A 424 -9.78 -12.47 13.85
CA GLU A 424 -9.32 -13.00 12.55
C GLU A 424 -7.83 -12.76 12.39
N MET A 425 -7.05 -13.83 12.31
CA MET A 425 -5.62 -13.80 12.14
C MET A 425 -5.29 -14.13 10.69
N PHE A 426 -5.00 -13.11 9.90
CA PHE A 426 -4.55 -13.19 8.51
C PHE A 426 -3.05 -13.44 8.48
N VAL A 427 -2.66 -14.66 8.15
CA VAL A 427 -1.25 -15.05 8.03
C VAL A 427 -0.85 -14.98 6.57
N THR A 428 0.02 -14.05 6.22
CA THR A 428 0.57 -13.91 4.87
C THR A 428 1.95 -14.56 4.85
N ALA A 429 2.14 -15.55 3.97
CA ALA A 429 3.41 -16.27 3.83
C ALA A 429 4.56 -15.35 3.38
N GLU A 430 5.81 -15.84 3.44
CA GLU A 430 6.99 -15.08 2.99
C GLU A 430 6.86 -14.64 1.52
N ASP A 431 6.10 -15.38 0.72
CA ASP A 431 5.85 -15.02 -0.67
C ASP A 431 5.05 -13.73 -0.87
N GLY A 432 4.36 -13.24 0.17
CA GLY A 432 3.50 -12.06 0.15
C GLY A 432 2.20 -12.25 -0.64
N ILE A 433 1.92 -13.45 -1.14
CA ILE A 433 0.77 -13.79 -1.99
C ILE A 433 -0.14 -14.77 -1.27
N THR A 434 0.43 -15.84 -0.73
CA THR A 434 -0.31 -16.92 -0.10
C THR A 434 -0.75 -16.50 1.29
N GLN A 435 -2.05 -16.58 1.55
CA GLN A 435 -2.63 -16.19 2.84
C GLN A 435 -3.51 -17.31 3.40
N SER A 436 -3.45 -17.50 4.72
CA SER A 436 -4.42 -18.28 5.48
C SER A 436 -5.08 -17.40 6.52
N VAL A 437 -6.33 -17.70 6.86
CA VAL A 437 -7.03 -17.00 7.94
C VAL A 437 -7.37 -18.00 9.04
N TYR A 438 -6.99 -17.69 10.27
CA TYR A 438 -7.42 -18.41 11.47
C TYR A 438 -8.40 -17.54 12.24
N ARG A 439 -9.61 -18.03 12.47
CA ARG A 439 -10.69 -17.30 13.13
C ARG A 439 -10.96 -17.89 14.51
N TYR A 440 -10.75 -17.08 15.55
CA TYR A 440 -11.09 -17.37 16.93
C TYR A 440 -12.34 -16.58 17.30
N VAL A 441 -13.45 -17.27 17.53
CA VAL A 441 -14.71 -16.67 17.96
C VAL A 441 -14.82 -16.84 19.46
N ILE A 442 -14.84 -15.72 20.19
CA ILE A 442 -15.01 -15.70 21.64
C ILE A 442 -16.37 -15.11 21.93
N LEU A 443 -17.23 -15.95 22.50
CA LEU A 443 -18.51 -15.50 23.02
C LEU A 443 -18.31 -15.07 24.46
N HIS A 444 -18.31 -13.76 24.70
CA HIS A 444 -18.05 -13.20 26.02
C HIS A 444 -19.37 -12.91 26.75
N TYR A 445 -19.59 -13.63 27.84
CA TYR A 445 -20.75 -13.54 28.72
C TYR A 445 -20.42 -12.79 30.02
N VAL A 446 -21.46 -12.30 30.71
CA VAL A 446 -21.35 -11.80 32.08
C VAL A 446 -22.34 -12.62 32.94
N GLU A 447 -21.78 -13.57 33.68
CA GLU A 447 -22.36 -14.48 34.69
C GLU A 447 -23.24 -15.70 34.31
N LYS A 448 -23.02 -16.76 35.10
CA LYS A 448 -23.64 -18.08 35.13
C LYS A 448 -24.60 -18.15 36.34
N GLY A 449 -25.91 -18.20 36.13
CA GLY A 449 -26.86 -18.13 37.25
C GLY A 449 -28.29 -18.66 37.04
N SER A 450 -28.50 -19.94 37.37
CA SER A 450 -29.69 -20.61 37.93
C SER A 450 -31.04 -20.70 37.15
N GLU A 451 -31.53 -21.95 37.12
CA GLU A 451 -32.80 -22.49 36.60
C GLU A 451 -34.08 -21.64 36.86
N ALA A 452 -34.86 -21.40 35.80
CA ALA A 452 -36.28 -21.01 35.80
C ALA A 452 -36.97 -21.44 34.47
N PRO A 453 -38.32 -21.54 34.40
CA PRO A 453 -39.04 -22.61 33.70
C PRO A 453 -39.34 -22.34 32.21
N ASP A 454 -39.32 -23.42 31.42
CA ASP A 454 -39.49 -23.55 29.95
C ASP A 454 -38.61 -22.61 29.11
N ALA A 455 -37.79 -23.20 28.23
CA ALA A 455 -36.94 -22.43 27.33
C ALA A 455 -37.76 -21.61 26.32
N ASP A 456 -37.40 -20.34 26.13
CA ASP A 456 -37.88 -19.52 25.02
C ASP A 456 -37.16 -19.96 23.73
N LEU A 457 -37.96 -20.36 22.74
CA LEU A 457 -37.50 -20.90 21.46
C LEU A 457 -37.71 -19.89 20.30
N THR A 458 -38.10 -18.65 20.59
CA THR A 458 -38.51 -17.68 19.55
C THR A 458 -37.37 -17.39 18.57
N SER A 459 -36.18 -17.06 19.07
CA SER A 459 -34.97 -16.82 18.25
C SER A 459 -34.52 -18.08 17.51
N LEU A 460 -34.57 -19.25 18.17
CA LEU A 460 -34.26 -20.54 17.56
C LEU A 460 -35.20 -20.88 16.40
N ASN A 461 -36.50 -20.65 16.55
CA ASN A 461 -37.50 -20.89 15.49
C ASN A 461 -37.27 -19.98 14.27
N LEU A 462 -36.84 -18.74 14.49
CA LEU A 462 -36.51 -17.80 13.40
C LEU A 462 -35.26 -18.25 12.64
N ALA A 463 -34.19 -18.64 13.36
CA ALA A 463 -32.97 -19.18 12.74
C ALA A 463 -33.23 -20.49 11.98
N ILE A 464 -34.09 -21.36 12.51
CA ILE A 464 -34.55 -22.57 11.80
C ILE A 464 -35.26 -22.17 10.51
N SER A 465 -36.24 -21.27 10.57
CA SER A 465 -36.98 -20.85 9.37
C SER A 465 -36.07 -20.31 8.26
N MET A 466 -35.05 -19.53 8.62
CA MET A 466 -34.03 -19.03 7.68
C MET A 466 -33.17 -20.16 7.11
N ALA A 467 -32.65 -21.05 7.96
CA ALA A 467 -31.83 -22.18 7.52
C ALA A 467 -32.60 -23.20 6.66
N GLU A 468 -33.91 -23.37 6.90
CA GLU A 468 -34.78 -24.22 6.08
C GLU A 468 -35.00 -23.64 4.66
N ALA A 469 -35.05 -22.31 4.54
CA ALA A 469 -35.10 -21.65 3.24
C ALA A 469 -33.78 -21.84 2.47
N MET A 470 -32.64 -21.70 3.15
CA MET A 470 -31.33 -21.99 2.59
C MET A 470 -31.17 -23.47 2.21
N GLU A 471 -31.77 -24.39 2.98
CA GLU A 471 -31.77 -25.84 2.70
C GLU A 471 -32.48 -26.14 1.39
N LYS A 472 -33.61 -25.48 1.16
CA LYS A 472 -34.35 -25.58 -0.10
C LYS A 472 -33.55 -25.02 -1.29
N GLU A 473 -32.92 -23.86 -1.14
CA GLU A 473 -32.07 -23.27 -2.18
C GLU A 473 -30.86 -24.16 -2.48
N GLN A 474 -30.27 -24.78 -1.46
CA GLN A 474 -29.17 -25.73 -1.65
C GLN A 474 -29.61 -26.98 -2.42
N GLU A 475 -30.78 -27.55 -2.10
CA GLU A 475 -31.34 -28.71 -2.80
C GLU A 475 -31.63 -28.40 -4.28
N GLU A 476 -32.12 -27.19 -4.58
CA GLU A 476 -32.52 -26.79 -5.92
C GLU A 476 -31.32 -26.34 -6.78
N ASN A 477 -30.39 -25.57 -6.19
CA ASN A 477 -29.40 -24.77 -6.92
C ASN A 477 -27.93 -25.06 -6.55
N GLN A 478 -27.66 -25.86 -5.50
CA GLN A 478 -26.29 -26.15 -5.01
C GLN A 478 -25.44 -24.89 -4.83
N CYS A 479 -26.03 -23.85 -4.22
CA CYS A 479 -25.45 -22.52 -4.07
C CYS A 479 -24.33 -22.42 -3.02
N TYR A 480 -24.12 -23.44 -2.19
CA TYR A 480 -23.14 -23.47 -1.11
C TYR A 480 -22.16 -24.65 -1.23
N THR A 481 -20.94 -24.51 -0.71
CA THR A 481 -19.95 -25.60 -0.68
C THR A 481 -20.43 -26.77 0.18
N GLU A 482 -20.14 -28.02 -0.22
CA GLU A 482 -20.61 -29.21 0.52
C GLU A 482 -20.12 -29.23 1.98
N GLU A 483 -18.88 -28.78 2.22
CA GLU A 483 -18.27 -28.77 3.55
C GLU A 483 -18.96 -27.78 4.50
N THR A 484 -19.15 -26.54 4.06
CA THR A 484 -19.79 -25.51 4.90
C THR A 484 -21.30 -25.75 5.01
N TRP A 485 -21.93 -26.29 3.95
CA TRP A 485 -23.32 -26.71 3.99
C TRP A 485 -23.57 -27.86 4.96
N ALA A 486 -22.66 -28.84 5.06
CA ALA A 486 -22.79 -29.94 6.01
C ALA A 486 -22.83 -29.44 7.47
N ALA A 487 -22.13 -28.35 7.78
CA ALA A 487 -22.20 -27.69 9.08
C ALA A 487 -23.58 -27.05 9.32
N VAL A 488 -24.14 -26.35 8.32
CA VAL A 488 -25.51 -25.79 8.36
C VAL A 488 -26.53 -26.89 8.57
N ALA A 489 -26.50 -27.94 7.74
CA ALA A 489 -27.44 -29.05 7.83
C ALA A 489 -27.36 -29.77 9.18
N LYS A 490 -26.15 -29.93 9.74
CA LYS A 490 -25.96 -30.52 11.07
C LYS A 490 -26.55 -29.64 12.17
N ALA A 491 -26.27 -28.34 12.15
CA ALA A 491 -26.78 -27.40 13.14
C ALA A 491 -28.30 -27.25 13.05
N LEU A 492 -28.86 -27.22 11.83
CA LEU A 492 -30.29 -27.16 11.58
C LEU A 492 -31.00 -28.42 12.10
N ASN A 493 -30.42 -29.59 11.87
CA ASN A 493 -30.97 -30.84 12.41
C ASN A 493 -30.92 -30.92 13.94
N ALA A 494 -29.85 -30.39 14.56
CA ALA A 494 -29.76 -30.28 16.02
C ALA A 494 -30.83 -29.31 16.57
N ALA A 495 -30.98 -28.14 15.95
CA ALA A 495 -31.99 -27.15 16.29
C ALA A 495 -33.42 -27.70 16.18
N ARG A 496 -33.74 -28.41 15.08
CA ARG A 496 -35.01 -29.13 14.87
C ARG A 496 -35.25 -30.21 15.93
N ALA A 497 -34.20 -30.84 16.46
CA ALA A 497 -34.31 -31.85 17.51
C ALA A 497 -34.62 -31.21 18.86
N ILE A 498 -34.00 -30.06 19.17
CA ILE A 498 -34.27 -29.27 20.38
C ILE A 498 -35.73 -28.81 20.44
N LEU A 499 -36.34 -28.38 19.33
CA LEU A 499 -37.77 -28.04 19.27
C LEU A 499 -38.72 -29.19 19.66
N LYS A 500 -38.27 -30.45 19.55
CA LYS A 500 -39.08 -31.64 19.83
C LYS A 500 -38.91 -32.14 21.27
N ASP A 501 -37.97 -31.56 22.02
CA ASP A 501 -37.69 -31.94 23.41
C ASP A 501 -38.52 -31.08 24.37
N PRO A 502 -39.50 -31.67 25.09
CA PRO A 502 -40.32 -30.94 26.07
C PRO A 502 -39.56 -30.56 27.35
N SER A 503 -38.28 -30.92 27.48
CA SER A 503 -37.41 -30.64 28.63
C SER A 503 -36.21 -29.75 28.29
N VAL A 504 -36.23 -29.09 27.13
CA VAL A 504 -35.18 -28.15 26.69
C VAL A 504 -34.93 -27.07 27.75
N THR A 505 -33.66 -26.84 28.07
CA THR A 505 -33.23 -25.72 28.91
C THR A 505 -32.93 -24.49 28.07
N GLN A 506 -33.00 -23.29 28.65
CA GLN A 506 -32.67 -22.05 27.93
C GLN A 506 -31.26 -22.10 27.32
N GLU A 507 -30.28 -22.63 28.08
CA GLU A 507 -28.91 -22.84 27.62
C GLU A 507 -28.85 -23.72 26.35
N GLN A 508 -29.66 -24.78 26.27
CA GLN A 508 -29.73 -25.65 25.09
C GLN A 508 -30.41 -24.98 23.90
N ALA A 509 -31.42 -24.15 24.14
CA ALA A 509 -32.10 -23.38 23.10
C ALA A 509 -31.19 -22.29 22.51
N ASP A 510 -30.49 -21.56 23.37
CA ASP A 510 -29.54 -20.51 22.99
C ASP A 510 -28.33 -21.12 22.26
N GLU A 511 -27.77 -22.22 22.78
CA GLU A 511 -26.67 -22.95 22.13
C GLU A 511 -27.09 -23.45 20.73
N ALA A 512 -28.30 -23.98 20.59
CA ALA A 512 -28.81 -24.42 19.29
C ALA A 512 -29.03 -23.25 18.32
N PHE A 513 -29.51 -22.11 18.82
CA PHE A 513 -29.71 -20.90 18.03
C PHE A 513 -28.37 -20.35 17.54
N ILE A 514 -27.40 -20.24 18.45
CA ILE A 514 -26.03 -19.77 18.16
C ILE A 514 -25.37 -20.69 17.14
N ASN A 515 -25.41 -22.00 17.37
CA ASN A 515 -24.79 -22.98 16.46
C ASN A 515 -25.41 -22.90 15.06
N LEU A 516 -26.72 -22.71 14.97
CA LEU A 516 -27.42 -22.61 13.70
C LEU A 516 -27.12 -21.30 12.97
N ILE A 517 -27.29 -20.16 13.62
CA ILE A 517 -27.06 -18.86 12.99
C ILE A 517 -25.59 -18.68 12.61
N THR A 518 -24.67 -19.23 13.40
CA THR A 518 -23.23 -19.26 13.09
C THR A 518 -22.96 -20.13 11.87
N ALA A 519 -23.56 -21.33 11.79
CA ALA A 519 -23.39 -22.18 10.62
C ALA A 519 -23.95 -21.49 9.36
N CYS A 520 -25.12 -20.84 9.45
CA CYS A 520 -25.70 -20.05 8.36
C CYS A 520 -24.83 -18.85 7.98
N PHE A 521 -24.15 -18.22 8.93
CA PHE A 521 -23.21 -17.12 8.68
C PHE A 521 -21.89 -17.57 8.03
N LEU A 522 -21.42 -18.77 8.38
CA LEU A 522 -20.18 -19.36 7.88
C LEU A 522 -20.36 -20.18 6.60
N VAL A 523 -21.59 -20.25 6.08
CA VAL A 523 -21.83 -20.93 4.81
C VAL A 523 -21.09 -20.17 3.70
N GLU A 524 -20.27 -20.88 2.95
CA GLU A 524 -19.54 -20.33 1.82
C GLU A 524 -20.32 -20.56 0.54
N ASN A 525 -20.41 -19.54 -0.30
CA ASN A 525 -20.97 -19.69 -1.64
C ASN A 525 -20.16 -20.72 -2.42
N GLY A 526 -20.84 -21.74 -2.93
CA GLY A 526 -20.28 -22.70 -3.85
C GLY A 526 -20.16 -22.09 -5.25
N PRO A 527 -19.31 -22.66 -6.12
CA PRO A 527 -19.27 -22.22 -7.50
C PRO A 527 -20.63 -22.44 -8.17
N GLN A 528 -21.07 -21.46 -8.95
CA GLN A 528 -22.41 -21.38 -9.53
C GLN A 528 -22.58 -22.46 -10.61
N LYS A 529 -23.41 -23.47 -10.32
CA LYS A 529 -23.70 -24.58 -11.24
C LYS A 529 -25.03 -24.45 -12.00
N THR A 530 -25.83 -23.43 -11.73
CA THR A 530 -27.16 -23.23 -12.33
C THR A 530 -27.12 -23.11 -13.86
N GLY A 531 -26.12 -22.42 -14.41
CA GLY A 531 -25.89 -22.32 -15.86
C GLY A 531 -25.52 -23.67 -16.50
N LEU A 532 -24.65 -24.44 -15.84
CA LEU A 532 -24.25 -25.78 -16.29
C LEU A 532 -25.44 -26.76 -16.24
N LYS A 533 -26.25 -26.71 -15.17
CA LYS A 533 -27.48 -27.51 -15.02
C LYS A 533 -28.44 -27.29 -16.18
N ALA A 534 -28.74 -26.02 -16.48
CA ALA A 534 -29.62 -25.66 -17.58
C ALA A 534 -29.08 -26.10 -18.95
N ALA A 535 -27.75 -26.03 -19.15
CA ALA A 535 -27.10 -26.52 -20.36
C ALA A 535 -27.21 -28.06 -20.51
N ILE A 536 -27.04 -28.81 -19.41
CA ILE A 536 -27.20 -30.27 -19.38
C ILE A 536 -28.64 -30.65 -19.71
N GLU A 537 -29.63 -30.11 -19.00
CA GLU A 537 -31.06 -30.38 -19.21
C GLU A 537 -31.50 -30.02 -20.64
N GLY A 538 -31.03 -28.88 -21.16
CA GLY A 538 -31.30 -28.46 -22.53
C GLY A 538 -30.67 -29.40 -23.56
N THR A 539 -29.46 -29.89 -23.33
CA THR A 539 -28.77 -30.84 -24.22
C THR A 539 -29.45 -32.20 -24.21
N GLU A 540 -29.88 -32.69 -23.05
CA GLU A 540 -30.63 -33.93 -22.92
C GLU A 540 -31.96 -33.87 -23.68
N ALA A 541 -32.68 -32.74 -23.59
CA ALA A 541 -33.90 -32.52 -24.34
C ALA A 541 -33.67 -32.55 -25.86
N ILE A 542 -32.58 -31.94 -26.34
CA ILE A 542 -32.17 -31.99 -27.76
C ILE A 542 -31.87 -33.43 -28.20
N LEU A 543 -31.13 -34.18 -27.38
CA LEU A 543 -30.76 -35.56 -27.69
C LEU A 543 -31.94 -36.55 -27.65
N ALA A 544 -33.03 -36.17 -26.97
CA ALA A 544 -34.28 -36.94 -26.94
C ALA A 544 -35.13 -36.77 -28.22
N ASP A 545 -34.96 -35.66 -28.97
CA ASP A 545 -35.66 -35.43 -30.24
C ASP A 545 -35.00 -36.17 -31.41
N THR A 546 -35.18 -37.49 -31.44
CA THR A 546 -34.62 -38.36 -32.50
C THR A 546 -35.07 -38.00 -33.92
N ALA A 547 -36.22 -37.33 -34.09
CA ALA A 547 -36.67 -36.86 -35.40
C ALA A 547 -35.89 -35.61 -35.85
N GLY A 548 -35.69 -34.64 -34.95
CA GLY A 548 -34.88 -33.44 -35.18
C GLY A 548 -33.39 -33.71 -35.34
N LEU A 549 -32.86 -34.81 -34.78
CA LEU A 549 -31.45 -35.19 -34.94
C LEU A 549 -31.09 -35.70 -36.35
N SER A 550 -32.07 -36.11 -37.16
CA SER A 550 -31.84 -36.72 -38.49
C SER A 550 -31.22 -35.77 -39.53
N GLN A 551 -31.19 -34.46 -39.24
CA GLN A 551 -30.56 -33.43 -40.09
C GLN A 551 -29.05 -33.24 -39.80
N TYR A 552 -28.53 -33.85 -38.74
CA TYR A 552 -27.14 -33.71 -38.30
C TYR A 552 -26.33 -34.98 -38.53
N THR A 553 -25.01 -34.84 -38.69
CA THR A 553 -24.14 -36.02 -38.88
C THR A 553 -24.04 -36.85 -37.59
N GLU A 554 -23.98 -38.18 -37.74
CA GLU A 554 -23.80 -39.10 -36.60
C GLU A 554 -22.56 -38.77 -35.76
N GLU A 555 -21.48 -38.33 -36.41
CA GLU A 555 -20.24 -37.91 -35.76
C GLU A 555 -20.42 -36.67 -34.87
N SER A 556 -21.16 -35.66 -35.34
CA SER A 556 -21.41 -34.44 -34.55
C SER A 556 -22.34 -34.68 -33.36
N VAL A 557 -23.34 -35.56 -33.52
CA VAL A 557 -24.19 -36.01 -32.41
C VAL A 557 -23.40 -36.82 -31.38
N ALA A 558 -22.42 -37.62 -31.82
CA ALA A 558 -21.55 -38.38 -30.93
C ALA A 558 -20.67 -37.47 -30.06
N GLU A 559 -20.12 -36.37 -30.62
CA GLU A 559 -19.34 -35.39 -29.85
C GLU A 559 -20.22 -34.62 -28.84
N VAL A 560 -21.50 -34.34 -29.15
CA VAL A 560 -22.45 -33.78 -28.16
C VAL A 560 -22.69 -34.74 -27.01
N ARG A 561 -22.92 -36.03 -27.28
CA ARG A 561 -23.11 -37.05 -26.22
C ARG A 561 -21.89 -37.14 -25.31
N LYS A 562 -20.68 -37.00 -25.88
CA LYS A 562 -19.42 -37.01 -25.13
C LYS A 562 -19.23 -35.74 -24.30
N ALA A 563 -19.54 -34.56 -24.86
CA ALA A 563 -19.50 -33.30 -24.12
C ALA A 563 -20.53 -33.26 -22.98
N LEU A 564 -21.73 -33.82 -23.20
CA LEU A 564 -22.75 -33.98 -22.17
C LEU A 564 -22.26 -34.86 -21.01
N LEU A 565 -21.63 -36.00 -21.31
CA LEU A 565 -21.06 -36.87 -20.29
C LEU A 565 -19.98 -36.15 -19.45
N GLN A 566 -19.12 -35.36 -20.10
CA GLN A 566 -18.08 -34.58 -19.41
C GLN A 566 -18.68 -33.45 -18.57
N ALA A 567 -19.71 -32.78 -19.06
CA ALA A 567 -20.43 -31.74 -18.33
C ALA A 567 -21.16 -32.31 -17.11
N GLN A 568 -21.79 -33.48 -17.23
CA GLN A 568 -22.39 -34.22 -16.11
C GLN A 568 -21.32 -34.58 -15.06
N GLN A 569 -20.15 -35.06 -15.49
CA GLN A 569 -19.03 -35.36 -14.57
C GLN A 569 -18.53 -34.11 -13.81
N VAL A 570 -18.47 -32.96 -14.46
CA VAL A 570 -18.08 -31.68 -13.81
C VAL A 570 -19.19 -31.17 -12.90
N PHE A 571 -20.45 -31.32 -13.30
CA PHE A 571 -21.61 -30.96 -12.49
C PHE A 571 -21.67 -31.78 -11.18
N ASP A 572 -21.40 -33.08 -11.26
CA ASP A 572 -21.36 -34.01 -10.12
C ASP A 572 -20.08 -33.88 -9.27
N SER A 573 -19.06 -33.14 -9.73
CA SER A 573 -17.80 -32.95 -9.00
C SER A 573 -17.93 -31.88 -7.92
N ASN A 574 -17.47 -32.19 -6.70
CA ASN A 574 -17.38 -31.25 -5.58
C ASN A 574 -16.06 -30.47 -5.54
N LEU A 575 -15.12 -30.75 -6.45
CA LEU A 575 -13.81 -30.09 -6.56
C LEU A 575 -13.72 -29.12 -7.76
N ALA A 576 -14.79 -28.99 -8.55
CA ALA A 576 -14.78 -28.14 -9.74
C ALA A 576 -14.89 -26.66 -9.34
N ASP A 577 -13.87 -25.86 -9.65
CA ASP A 577 -13.91 -24.40 -9.49
C ASP A 577 -14.77 -23.73 -10.58
N GLN A 578 -15.05 -22.42 -10.40
CA GLN A 578 -15.88 -21.67 -11.35
C GLN A 578 -15.31 -21.66 -12.77
N GLY A 579 -13.98 -21.69 -12.92
CA GLY A 579 -13.31 -21.75 -14.23
C GLY A 579 -13.59 -23.08 -14.95
N THR A 580 -13.49 -24.19 -14.22
CA THR A 580 -13.77 -25.55 -14.70
C THR A 580 -15.25 -25.73 -15.05
N ILE A 581 -16.14 -25.15 -14.24
CA ILE A 581 -17.60 -25.15 -14.49
C ILE A 581 -17.94 -24.30 -15.72
N ASN A 582 -17.35 -23.12 -15.84
CA ASN A 582 -17.52 -22.28 -17.02
C ASN A 582 -16.98 -22.98 -18.27
N GLU A 583 -15.81 -23.61 -18.20
CA GLU A 583 -15.23 -24.35 -19.32
C GLU A 583 -16.09 -25.55 -19.71
N ALA A 584 -16.61 -26.32 -18.75
CA ALA A 584 -17.52 -27.43 -19.02
C ALA A 584 -18.83 -26.96 -19.65
N THR A 585 -19.39 -25.85 -19.16
CA THR A 585 -20.60 -25.22 -19.71
C THR A 585 -20.35 -24.78 -21.16
N THR A 586 -19.25 -24.06 -21.40
CA THR A 586 -18.83 -23.61 -22.73
C THR A 586 -18.58 -24.80 -23.66
N ARG A 587 -17.91 -25.86 -23.20
CA ARG A 587 -17.61 -27.04 -24.01
C ARG A 587 -18.89 -27.81 -24.39
N LEU A 588 -19.85 -27.93 -23.47
CA LEU A 588 -21.16 -28.52 -23.72
C LEU A 588 -21.96 -27.70 -24.73
N LEU A 589 -22.10 -26.40 -24.48
CA LEU A 589 -22.82 -25.49 -25.38
C LEU A 589 -22.16 -25.43 -26.76
N THR A 590 -20.83 -25.39 -26.82
CA THR A 590 -20.05 -25.43 -28.07
C THR A 590 -20.30 -26.72 -28.82
N ALA A 591 -20.31 -27.87 -28.16
CA ALA A 591 -20.60 -29.14 -28.83
C ALA A 591 -22.01 -29.14 -29.42
N VAL A 592 -23.02 -28.73 -28.65
CA VAL A 592 -24.43 -28.65 -29.10
C VAL A 592 -24.57 -27.71 -30.30
N THR A 593 -23.91 -26.57 -30.26
CA THR A 593 -23.98 -25.54 -31.30
C THR A 593 -22.99 -25.77 -32.46
N SER A 594 -22.11 -26.76 -32.34
CA SER A 594 -21.22 -27.27 -33.41
C SER A 594 -21.79 -28.51 -34.12
N MET A 595 -23.01 -28.93 -33.78
CA MET A 595 -23.69 -30.00 -34.50
C MET A 595 -23.81 -29.65 -35.99
N MET A 596 -23.15 -30.43 -36.85
CA MET A 596 -23.06 -30.16 -38.29
C MET A 596 -24.30 -30.67 -39.01
N VAL A 597 -25.05 -29.75 -39.62
CA VAL A 597 -26.20 -30.07 -40.49
C VAL A 597 -25.70 -30.54 -41.86
N GLU A 598 -26.34 -31.55 -42.45
CA GLU A 598 -25.99 -32.06 -43.78
C GLU A 598 -26.35 -31.09 -44.94
N LYS A 599 -27.03 -29.97 -44.65
CA LYS A 599 -27.36 -28.91 -45.60
C LYS A 599 -27.42 -27.53 -44.96
N ALA A 600 -26.82 -26.55 -45.65
CA ALA A 600 -26.54 -25.20 -45.21
C ALA A 600 -27.78 -24.36 -44.86
N ASP A 601 -27.82 -23.92 -43.59
CA ASP A 601 -28.08 -22.55 -43.08
C ASP A 601 -27.21 -22.44 -41.80
N THR A 602 -26.63 -21.28 -41.46
CA THR A 602 -25.36 -21.20 -40.69
C THR A 602 -25.51 -21.35 -39.16
N ARG A 603 -24.47 -21.84 -38.46
CA ARG A 603 -24.42 -21.96 -36.97
C ARG A 603 -24.78 -20.66 -36.23
N LEU A 604 -24.49 -19.53 -36.86
CA LEU A 604 -24.80 -18.18 -36.37
C LEU A 604 -26.32 -17.92 -36.31
N ASP A 605 -27.09 -18.40 -37.29
CA ASP A 605 -28.54 -18.19 -37.37
C ASP A 605 -29.29 -18.87 -36.20
N ILE A 606 -28.83 -20.05 -35.81
CA ILE A 606 -29.38 -20.80 -34.66
C ILE A 606 -29.09 -20.06 -33.35
N LEU A 607 -27.86 -19.53 -33.20
CA LEU A 607 -27.46 -18.81 -32.01
C LEU A 607 -28.21 -17.47 -31.88
N ILE A 608 -28.45 -16.79 -33.01
CA ILE A 608 -29.32 -15.60 -33.09
C ILE A 608 -30.73 -15.93 -32.57
N GLN A 609 -31.34 -17.02 -33.04
CA GLN A 609 -32.67 -17.44 -32.57
C GLN A 609 -32.69 -17.73 -31.06
N LYS A 610 -31.63 -18.34 -30.52
CA LYS A 610 -31.53 -18.65 -29.08
C LYS A 610 -31.32 -17.40 -28.22
N ALA A 611 -30.49 -16.47 -28.67
CA ALA A 611 -30.36 -15.17 -28.02
C ALA A 611 -31.71 -14.41 -28.00
N GLU A 612 -32.47 -14.44 -29.11
CA GLU A 612 -33.82 -13.88 -29.16
C GLU A 612 -34.81 -14.56 -28.20
N GLU A 613 -34.69 -15.88 -28.01
CA GLU A 613 -35.48 -16.63 -27.02
C GLU A 613 -35.13 -16.25 -25.58
N ILE A 614 -33.84 -16.14 -25.24
CA ILE A 614 -33.39 -15.71 -23.91
C ILE A 614 -33.89 -14.29 -23.61
N LEU A 615 -33.91 -13.40 -24.61
CA LEU A 615 -34.47 -12.06 -24.46
C LEU A 615 -35.98 -12.04 -24.13
N LYS A 616 -36.72 -13.14 -24.31
CA LYS A 616 -38.11 -13.26 -23.81
C LYS A 616 -38.17 -13.35 -22.28
N MET A 617 -37.08 -13.78 -21.62
CA MET A 617 -36.93 -13.88 -20.18
C MET A 617 -36.04 -12.76 -19.60
N GLN A 618 -35.82 -11.68 -20.35
CA GLN A 618 -34.88 -10.61 -19.98
C GLN A 618 -35.14 -9.99 -18.60
N ASP A 619 -36.37 -10.05 -18.09
CA ASP A 619 -36.74 -9.52 -16.77
C ASP A 619 -36.05 -10.25 -15.60
N GLN A 620 -35.55 -11.48 -15.82
CA GLN A 620 -34.81 -12.26 -14.82
C GLN A 620 -33.33 -11.87 -14.73
N TYR A 621 -32.83 -11.03 -15.64
CA TYR A 621 -31.42 -10.69 -15.78
C TYR A 621 -31.17 -9.20 -15.61
N THR A 622 -29.96 -8.80 -15.25
CA THR A 622 -29.60 -7.37 -15.07
C THR A 622 -29.72 -6.62 -16.40
N ALA A 623 -30.13 -5.35 -16.35
CA ALA A 623 -30.30 -4.53 -17.55
C ALA A 623 -28.99 -4.39 -18.35
N ILE A 624 -27.84 -4.33 -17.66
CA ILE A 624 -26.52 -4.20 -18.29
C ILE A 624 -26.19 -5.45 -19.11
N SER A 625 -26.32 -6.64 -18.52
CA SER A 625 -26.02 -7.88 -19.24
C SER A 625 -27.00 -8.15 -20.38
N VAL A 626 -28.27 -7.78 -20.21
CA VAL A 626 -29.29 -7.83 -21.27
C VAL A 626 -28.97 -6.87 -22.42
N GLN A 627 -28.49 -5.66 -22.11
CA GLN A 627 -28.14 -4.69 -23.14
C GLN A 627 -26.91 -5.16 -23.95
N ASN A 628 -25.90 -5.70 -23.28
CA ASN A 628 -24.75 -6.32 -23.94
C ASN A 628 -25.20 -7.44 -24.90
N LEU A 629 -26.10 -8.32 -24.47
CA LEU A 629 -26.66 -9.37 -25.35
C LEU A 629 -27.41 -8.77 -26.54
N LYS A 630 -28.20 -7.70 -26.37
CA LYS A 630 -28.91 -7.03 -27.47
C LYS A 630 -27.96 -6.42 -28.50
N ASP A 631 -26.90 -5.77 -28.04
CA ASP A 631 -25.93 -5.09 -28.91
C ASP A 631 -25.12 -6.10 -29.73
N ILE A 632 -24.70 -7.20 -29.11
CA ILE A 632 -23.97 -8.27 -29.80
C ILE A 632 -24.91 -9.06 -30.72
N LEU A 633 -26.17 -9.29 -30.32
CA LEU A 633 -27.18 -9.92 -31.17
C LEU A 633 -27.46 -9.10 -32.43
N ALA A 634 -27.47 -7.77 -32.34
CA ALA A 634 -27.63 -6.91 -33.51
C ALA A 634 -26.46 -7.07 -34.50
N GLN A 635 -25.22 -7.07 -33.99
CA GLN A 635 -24.01 -7.29 -34.80
C GLN A 635 -23.98 -8.68 -35.45
N ALA A 636 -24.42 -9.70 -34.70
CA ALA A 636 -24.54 -11.06 -35.20
C ALA A 636 -25.54 -11.15 -36.35
N LYS A 637 -26.70 -10.48 -36.25
CA LYS A 637 -27.70 -10.40 -37.33
C LYS A 637 -27.17 -9.68 -38.57
N GLU A 638 -26.47 -8.56 -38.40
CA GLU A 638 -25.85 -7.86 -39.54
C GLU A 638 -24.85 -8.75 -40.29
N THR A 639 -24.05 -9.52 -39.54
CA THR A 639 -23.11 -10.48 -40.12
C THR A 639 -23.84 -11.62 -40.85
N ALA A 640 -24.93 -12.14 -40.28
CA ALA A 640 -25.74 -13.20 -40.87
C ALA A 640 -26.46 -12.76 -42.16
N GLU A 641 -26.94 -11.52 -42.21
CA GLU A 641 -27.62 -10.95 -43.38
C GLU A 641 -26.64 -10.55 -44.51
N ASN A 642 -25.33 -10.44 -44.21
CA ASN A 642 -24.31 -10.09 -45.19
C ASN A 642 -23.97 -11.29 -46.10
N SER A 643 -24.55 -11.31 -47.29
CA SER A 643 -24.28 -12.32 -48.34
C SER A 643 -22.82 -12.42 -48.83
N GLN A 644 -21.92 -11.53 -48.37
CA GLN A 644 -20.49 -11.54 -48.67
C GLN A 644 -19.61 -11.84 -47.45
N ALA A 645 -20.20 -12.10 -46.27
CA ALA A 645 -19.45 -12.41 -45.06
C ALA A 645 -18.58 -13.67 -45.24
N SER A 646 -17.33 -13.61 -44.78
CA SER A 646 -16.42 -14.76 -44.81
C SER A 646 -16.79 -15.79 -43.73
N PRO A 647 -16.39 -17.07 -43.89
CA PRO A 647 -16.56 -18.08 -42.84
C PRO A 647 -15.94 -17.67 -41.49
N GLU A 648 -14.82 -16.97 -41.52
CA GLU A 648 -14.14 -16.44 -40.33
C GLU A 648 -14.95 -15.32 -39.66
N GLU A 649 -15.52 -14.39 -40.44
CA GLU A 649 -16.39 -13.33 -39.92
C GLU A 649 -17.65 -13.91 -39.28
N MET A 650 -18.26 -14.93 -39.89
CA MET A 650 -19.39 -15.66 -39.32
C MET A 650 -19.03 -16.39 -38.03
N ASN A 651 -17.85 -16.99 -37.95
CA ASN A 651 -17.38 -17.68 -36.75
C ASN A 651 -17.10 -16.69 -35.60
N THR A 652 -16.47 -15.55 -35.89
CA THR A 652 -16.25 -14.49 -34.89
C THR A 652 -17.56 -13.89 -34.37
N ALA A 653 -18.54 -13.65 -35.23
CA ALA A 653 -19.86 -13.18 -34.80
C ALA A 653 -20.57 -14.20 -33.90
N TYR A 654 -20.40 -15.49 -34.19
CA TYR A 654 -20.94 -16.58 -33.40
C TYR A 654 -20.26 -16.67 -32.02
N GLU A 655 -18.93 -16.63 -31.94
CA GLU A 655 -18.18 -16.68 -30.67
C GLU A 655 -18.58 -15.51 -29.76
N LYS A 656 -18.62 -14.29 -30.31
CA LYS A 656 -19.05 -13.10 -29.55
C LYS A 656 -20.47 -13.21 -29.02
N LEU A 657 -21.41 -13.73 -29.83
CA LEU A 657 -22.79 -13.91 -29.40
C LEU A 657 -22.90 -15.00 -28.32
N ALA A 658 -22.12 -16.07 -28.42
CA ALA A 658 -22.07 -17.11 -27.41
C ALA A 658 -21.54 -16.56 -26.08
N ASP A 659 -20.46 -15.79 -26.11
CA ASP A 659 -19.88 -15.13 -24.94
C ASP A 659 -20.87 -14.16 -24.26
N ALA A 660 -21.61 -13.39 -25.06
CA ALA A 660 -22.62 -12.47 -24.55
C ALA A 660 -23.81 -13.20 -23.89
N MET A 661 -24.20 -14.37 -24.41
CA MET A 661 -25.27 -15.20 -23.83
C MET A 661 -24.84 -15.84 -22.50
N VAL A 662 -23.60 -16.31 -22.38
CA VAL A 662 -23.09 -16.91 -21.12
C VAL A 662 -22.74 -15.87 -20.06
N SER A 663 -22.45 -14.63 -20.47
CA SER A 663 -22.16 -13.51 -19.56
C SER A 663 -23.42 -12.82 -18.99
N LEU A 664 -24.59 -13.45 -19.13
CA LEU A 664 -25.83 -12.95 -18.55
C LEU A 664 -25.84 -13.10 -17.02
N VAL A 665 -26.12 -11.99 -16.32
CA VAL A 665 -26.17 -11.96 -14.86
C VAL A 665 -27.62 -11.98 -14.41
N ARG A 666 -28.01 -12.94 -13.57
CA ARG A 666 -29.37 -13.03 -13.00
C ARG A 666 -29.56 -11.98 -11.89
N LYS A 667 -30.78 -11.49 -11.73
CA LYS A 667 -31.14 -10.65 -10.57
C LYS A 667 -31.19 -11.51 -9.29
N GLY A 668 -30.76 -10.96 -8.17
CA GLY A 668 -30.84 -11.61 -6.85
C GLY A 668 -32.28 -11.73 -6.33
N ASN A 669 -32.55 -12.78 -5.54
CA ASN A 669 -33.82 -12.90 -4.80
C ASN A 669 -33.83 -11.90 -3.64
N LYS A 670 -34.89 -11.08 -3.57
CA LYS A 670 -34.99 -9.97 -2.61
C LYS A 670 -35.92 -10.24 -1.43
N GLU A 671 -36.54 -11.41 -1.35
CA GLU A 671 -37.53 -11.71 -0.32
C GLU A 671 -36.91 -11.67 1.09
N GLU A 672 -35.72 -12.25 1.26
CA GLU A 672 -35.01 -12.27 2.54
C GLU A 672 -34.50 -10.88 2.94
N LEU A 673 -33.90 -10.15 1.99
CA LEU A 673 -33.48 -8.75 2.19
C LEU A 673 -34.67 -7.86 2.56
N LYS A 674 -35.85 -8.11 1.97
CA LYS A 674 -37.08 -7.43 2.35
C LYS A 674 -37.45 -7.69 3.80
N ASN A 675 -37.43 -8.95 4.24
CA ASN A 675 -37.82 -9.31 5.60
C ASN A 675 -36.89 -8.68 6.65
N ALA A 676 -35.58 -8.68 6.38
CA ALA A 676 -34.59 -8.00 7.21
C ALA A 676 -34.84 -6.47 7.25
N LEU A 677 -35.10 -5.85 6.09
CA LEU A 677 -35.45 -4.42 6.01
C LEU A 677 -36.74 -4.10 6.76
N ASP A 678 -37.77 -4.92 6.63
CA ASP A 678 -39.03 -4.73 7.35
C ASP A 678 -38.78 -4.77 8.87
N LYS A 679 -37.92 -5.68 9.35
CA LYS A 679 -37.57 -5.79 10.78
C LYS A 679 -36.73 -4.61 11.28
N ALA A 680 -35.71 -4.20 10.53
CA ALA A 680 -34.91 -3.03 10.89
C ALA A 680 -35.77 -1.75 10.93
N ASN A 681 -36.66 -1.57 9.97
CA ASN A 681 -37.59 -0.44 9.94
C ASN A 681 -38.61 -0.48 11.11
N GLU A 682 -39.05 -1.67 11.54
CA GLU A 682 -39.87 -1.83 12.75
C GLU A 682 -39.13 -1.34 13.99
N ILE A 683 -37.87 -1.76 14.17
CA ILE A 683 -37.01 -1.34 15.28
C ILE A 683 -36.80 0.18 15.26
N LEU A 684 -36.42 0.75 14.11
CA LEU A 684 -36.16 2.19 13.98
C LEU A 684 -37.41 3.04 14.26
N LYS A 685 -38.60 2.55 13.88
CA LYS A 685 -39.87 3.25 14.15
C LYS A 685 -40.18 3.32 15.64
N ASP A 686 -39.83 2.28 16.38
CA ASP A 686 -40.05 2.15 17.81
C ASP A 686 -38.76 2.38 18.64
N ALA A 687 -37.80 3.14 18.11
CA ALA A 687 -36.45 3.32 18.68
C ALA A 687 -36.41 3.65 20.19
N LYS A 688 -37.43 4.32 20.72
CA LYS A 688 -37.54 4.65 22.16
C LYS A 688 -37.73 3.43 23.08
N LYS A 689 -38.11 2.28 22.51
CA LYS A 689 -38.20 1.00 23.24
C LYS A 689 -36.85 0.33 23.36
N TYR A 690 -35.82 0.80 22.65
CA TYR A 690 -34.53 0.16 22.54
C TYR A 690 -33.43 1.06 23.11
N LEU A 691 -32.31 0.46 23.51
CA LEU A 691 -31.16 1.19 24.02
C LEU A 691 -30.45 1.93 22.87
N GLU A 692 -30.30 3.24 22.98
CA GLU A 692 -29.75 4.09 21.93
C GLU A 692 -28.35 3.64 21.46
N ALA A 693 -27.48 3.25 22.39
CA ALA A 693 -26.13 2.77 22.09
C ALA A 693 -26.12 1.44 21.28
N SER A 694 -27.14 0.59 21.44
CA SER A 694 -27.27 -0.68 20.72
C SER A 694 -27.84 -0.55 19.30
N MET A 695 -28.22 0.68 18.93
CA MET A 695 -28.80 1.01 17.62
C MET A 695 -27.83 1.83 16.75
N GLU A 696 -26.60 2.03 17.22
CA GLU A 696 -25.54 2.64 16.42
C GLU A 696 -25.31 1.79 15.17
N GLY A 697 -25.13 2.40 14.00
CA GLY A 697 -24.97 1.68 12.72
C GLY A 697 -26.26 1.20 12.06
N LEU A 698 -27.29 0.78 12.81
CA LEU A 698 -28.52 0.19 12.25
C LEU A 698 -29.21 1.08 11.21
N SER A 699 -29.35 2.39 11.47
CA SER A 699 -30.02 3.30 10.53
C SER A 699 -29.22 3.48 9.23
N GLU A 700 -27.89 3.44 9.29
CA GLU A 700 -27.02 3.59 8.14
C GLU A 700 -27.07 2.32 7.28
N MET A 701 -26.87 1.16 7.90
CA MET A 701 -26.92 -0.13 7.21
C MET A 701 -28.31 -0.44 6.66
N THR A 702 -29.39 -0.02 7.33
CA THR A 702 -30.76 -0.11 6.78
C THR A 702 -30.90 0.69 5.49
N ALA A 703 -30.30 1.89 5.42
CA ALA A 703 -30.34 2.71 4.21
C ALA A 703 -29.50 2.11 3.06
N GLU A 704 -28.35 1.52 3.38
CA GLU A 704 -27.52 0.80 2.39
C GLU A 704 -28.25 -0.42 1.83
N ALA A 705 -28.80 -1.25 2.72
CA ALA A 705 -29.59 -2.42 2.33
C ALA A 705 -30.85 -2.03 1.53
N GLN A 706 -31.51 -0.92 1.89
CA GLN A 706 -32.64 -0.39 1.14
C GLN A 706 -32.23 0.05 -0.27
N THR A 707 -31.04 0.64 -0.42
CA THR A 707 -30.49 1.02 -1.73
C THR A 707 -30.28 -0.21 -2.63
N VAL A 708 -29.77 -1.31 -2.07
CA VAL A 708 -29.62 -2.58 -2.79
C VAL A 708 -30.98 -3.21 -3.12
N TYR A 709 -31.92 -3.15 -2.18
CA TYR A 709 -33.30 -3.63 -2.39
C TYR A 709 -34.03 -2.86 -3.48
N ASP A 710 -33.87 -1.55 -3.56
CA ASP A 710 -34.50 -0.71 -4.59
C ASP A 710 -33.81 -0.82 -5.96
N ASN A 711 -32.55 -1.24 -5.99
CA ASN A 711 -31.80 -1.44 -7.23
C ASN A 711 -32.36 -2.63 -8.03
N GLN A 712 -33.15 -2.35 -9.07
CA GLN A 712 -33.74 -3.37 -9.95
C GLN A 712 -32.73 -4.28 -10.67
N ASN A 713 -31.44 -3.95 -10.64
CA ASN A 713 -30.35 -4.71 -11.25
C ASN A 713 -29.41 -5.37 -10.23
N ALA A 714 -29.73 -5.37 -8.93
CA ALA A 714 -28.93 -6.08 -7.95
C ALA A 714 -28.87 -7.58 -8.29
N ASP A 715 -27.66 -8.13 -8.38
CA ASP A 715 -27.41 -9.56 -8.53
C ASP A 715 -27.43 -10.27 -7.17
N GLN A 716 -27.22 -11.59 -7.18
CA GLN A 716 -27.34 -12.43 -6.00
C GLN A 716 -26.30 -12.11 -4.92
N ASP A 717 -25.06 -11.78 -5.31
CA ASP A 717 -23.97 -11.45 -4.38
C ASP A 717 -24.25 -10.11 -3.70
N MET A 718 -24.67 -9.10 -4.47
CA MET A 718 -25.07 -7.81 -3.91
C MET A 718 -26.23 -7.95 -2.90
N THR A 719 -27.25 -8.76 -3.23
CA THR A 719 -28.37 -8.99 -2.31
C THR A 719 -27.96 -9.78 -1.07
N GLY A 720 -27.08 -10.77 -1.20
CA GLY A 720 -26.60 -11.60 -0.09
C GLY A 720 -25.71 -10.83 0.88
N GLU A 721 -24.79 -10.02 0.37
CA GLU A 721 -23.92 -9.17 1.21
C GLU A 721 -24.72 -8.08 1.96
N ALA A 722 -25.69 -7.45 1.28
CA ALA A 722 -26.57 -6.47 1.92
C ALA A 722 -27.43 -7.10 3.04
N LEU A 723 -27.95 -8.31 2.80
CA LEU A 723 -28.71 -9.06 3.79
C LEU A 723 -27.84 -9.39 5.02
N LYS A 724 -26.63 -9.91 4.79
CA LYS A 724 -25.68 -10.27 5.84
C LYS A 724 -25.35 -9.09 6.76
N LYS A 725 -24.98 -7.95 6.17
CA LYS A 725 -24.66 -6.73 6.93
C LYS A 725 -25.84 -6.23 7.75
N LEU A 726 -27.03 -6.19 7.15
CA LEU A 726 -28.23 -5.71 7.84
C LEU A 726 -28.64 -6.61 9.01
N ILE A 727 -28.50 -7.93 8.86
CA ILE A 727 -28.81 -8.88 9.94
C ILE A 727 -27.89 -8.66 11.15
N ILE A 728 -26.59 -8.39 10.93
CA ILE A 728 -25.63 -8.13 12.03
C ILE A 728 -26.14 -6.98 12.91
N GLU A 729 -26.49 -5.85 12.29
CA GLU A 729 -26.98 -4.66 13.02
C GLU A 729 -28.31 -4.90 13.73
N ILE A 730 -29.23 -5.66 13.11
CA ILE A 730 -30.51 -6.02 13.75
C ILE A 730 -30.27 -6.83 15.03
N LEU A 731 -29.25 -7.70 15.05
CA LEU A 731 -28.93 -8.56 16.19
C LEU A 731 -28.23 -7.81 17.33
N GLU A 732 -27.66 -6.63 17.08
CA GLU A 732 -27.01 -5.82 18.10
C GLU A 732 -28.01 -5.02 18.96
N VAL A 733 -29.22 -4.80 18.45
CA VAL A 733 -30.29 -4.02 19.11
C VAL A 733 -30.74 -4.66 20.44
N ARG A 734 -30.93 -3.83 21.48
CA ARG A 734 -31.39 -4.24 22.82
C ARG A 734 -32.65 -3.51 23.25
N LEU A 735 -33.56 -4.24 23.89
CA LEU A 735 -34.82 -3.69 24.41
C LEU A 735 -34.58 -3.01 25.78
N LEU A 736 -35.04 -1.78 25.94
CA LEU A 736 -34.96 -1.03 27.18
C LEU A 736 -35.90 -1.67 28.22
N GLY A 737 -35.38 -1.96 29.41
CA GLY A 737 -36.11 -2.61 30.51
C GLY A 737 -36.05 -4.13 30.52
N ASP A 738 -35.49 -4.76 29.48
CA ASP A 738 -35.26 -6.21 29.38
C ASP A 738 -33.95 -6.57 30.12
N VAL A 739 -33.99 -6.49 31.45
CA VAL A 739 -32.82 -6.65 32.32
C VAL A 739 -32.29 -8.08 32.29
N ASP A 740 -33.13 -9.07 32.01
CA ASP A 740 -32.70 -10.46 31.90
C ASP A 740 -32.31 -10.90 30.47
N LEU A 741 -32.50 -10.01 29.48
CA LEU A 741 -32.10 -10.13 28.07
C LEU A 741 -32.83 -11.25 27.31
N ASN A 742 -34.08 -11.51 27.68
CA ASN A 742 -34.92 -12.52 27.06
C ASN A 742 -35.73 -11.99 25.85
N GLY A 743 -35.57 -10.71 25.50
CA GLY A 743 -36.30 -10.05 24.41
C GLY A 743 -37.69 -9.53 24.80
N VAL A 744 -38.09 -9.63 26.07
CA VAL A 744 -39.39 -9.24 26.60
C VAL A 744 -39.20 -8.46 27.91
N VAL A 745 -39.89 -7.32 28.05
CA VAL A 745 -39.91 -6.57 29.31
C VAL A 745 -41.10 -7.04 30.16
N ASP A 746 -40.82 -7.84 31.19
CA ASP A 746 -41.83 -8.38 32.09
C ASP A 746 -41.49 -8.17 33.59
N THR A 747 -42.26 -8.82 34.48
CA THR A 747 -42.07 -8.67 35.93
C THR A 747 -40.77 -9.30 36.46
N LYS A 748 -40.14 -10.20 35.70
CA LYS A 748 -38.86 -10.86 36.03
C LYS A 748 -37.70 -9.89 35.90
N ASP A 749 -37.73 -8.99 34.91
CA ASP A 749 -36.72 -7.95 34.74
C ASP A 749 -36.64 -7.01 35.94
N ALA A 750 -37.82 -6.57 36.41
CA ALA A 750 -37.92 -5.76 37.61
C ALA A 750 -37.43 -6.53 38.85
N ALA A 751 -37.74 -7.83 38.94
CA ALA A 751 -37.26 -8.67 40.03
C ALA A 751 -35.72 -8.82 40.00
N LYS A 752 -35.13 -8.95 38.81
CA LYS A 752 -33.69 -9.05 38.60
C LYS A 752 -32.99 -7.75 38.99
N LEU A 753 -33.50 -6.61 38.55
CA LEU A 753 -32.99 -5.30 38.96
C LEU A 753 -33.09 -5.07 40.48
N LEU A 754 -34.20 -5.45 41.11
CA LEU A 754 -34.35 -5.34 42.57
C LEU A 754 -33.41 -6.26 43.36
N LYS A 755 -33.10 -7.45 42.84
CA LYS A 755 -32.08 -8.32 43.43
C LYS A 755 -30.70 -7.69 43.34
N TYR A 756 -30.39 -7.05 42.22
CA TYR A 756 -29.18 -6.24 42.08
C TYR A 756 -29.10 -5.09 43.07
N ASN A 757 -30.16 -4.29 43.22
CA ASN A 757 -30.21 -3.23 44.21
C ASN A 757 -30.12 -3.74 45.66
N ALA A 758 -30.46 -5.01 45.90
CA ALA A 758 -30.33 -5.67 47.20
C ALA A 758 -28.97 -6.39 47.38
N GLU A 759 -28.02 -6.19 46.46
CA GLU A 759 -26.69 -6.82 46.45
C GLU A 759 -26.77 -8.36 46.44
N LYS A 760 -27.81 -8.92 45.81
CA LYS A 760 -28.02 -10.37 45.72
C LYS A 760 -27.69 -10.96 44.35
N GLU A 761 -27.50 -10.13 43.34
CA GLU A 761 -27.24 -10.49 41.95
C GLU A 761 -26.43 -9.35 41.31
N GLU A 762 -25.44 -9.64 40.47
CA GLU A 762 -24.71 -8.58 39.75
C GLU A 762 -25.35 -8.35 38.37
N LEU A 763 -25.24 -7.14 37.84
CA LEU A 763 -25.69 -6.79 36.49
C LEU A 763 -24.52 -6.26 35.67
N SER A 764 -24.49 -6.63 34.39
CA SER A 764 -23.53 -6.07 33.44
C SER A 764 -23.79 -4.58 33.19
N GLU A 765 -22.79 -3.86 32.66
CA GLU A 765 -22.92 -2.44 32.31
C GLU A 765 -24.04 -2.19 31.30
N GLU A 766 -24.21 -3.07 30.31
CA GLU A 766 -25.33 -3.04 29.36
C GLU A 766 -26.67 -3.33 30.06
N GLN A 767 -26.72 -4.27 31.02
CA GLN A 767 -27.93 -4.52 31.82
C GLN A 767 -28.30 -3.33 32.71
N LEU A 768 -27.32 -2.57 33.19
CA LEU A 768 -27.54 -1.33 33.92
C LEU A 768 -28.05 -0.23 32.98
N GLN A 769 -27.54 -0.17 31.76
CA GLN A 769 -28.00 0.79 30.74
C GLN A 769 -29.43 0.50 30.27
N ILE A 770 -29.79 -0.77 30.01
CA ILE A 770 -31.17 -1.14 29.67
C ILE A 770 -32.10 -1.05 30.89
N ALA A 771 -31.59 -1.31 32.09
CA ALA A 771 -32.36 -1.17 33.33
C ALA A 771 -32.68 0.29 33.64
N ASP A 772 -31.87 1.26 33.21
CA ASP A 772 -32.13 2.69 33.38
C ASP A 772 -33.24 3.19 32.44
N MET A 773 -34.47 2.80 32.76
CA MET A 773 -35.67 3.17 32.03
C MET A 773 -36.02 4.65 32.15
N ASN A 774 -35.46 5.35 33.15
CA ASN A 774 -35.76 6.74 33.42
C ASN A 774 -34.70 7.72 32.89
N GLY A 775 -33.53 7.22 32.48
CA GLY A 775 -32.45 7.97 31.85
C GLY A 775 -31.66 8.84 32.81
N ASP A 776 -31.64 8.53 34.12
CA ASP A 776 -30.87 9.28 35.13
C ASP A 776 -29.46 8.71 35.36
N ASN A 777 -29.05 7.75 34.53
CA ASN A 777 -27.80 6.99 34.59
C ASN A 777 -27.67 6.14 35.87
N LEU A 778 -28.79 5.80 36.52
CA LEU A 778 -28.82 4.98 37.73
C LEU A 778 -29.86 3.87 37.58
N ALA A 779 -29.43 2.62 37.47
CA ALA A 779 -30.33 1.47 37.47
C ALA A 779 -30.79 1.13 38.91
N ASP A 780 -31.93 1.68 39.33
CA ASP A 780 -32.41 1.50 40.69
C ASP A 780 -33.87 1.08 40.84
N SER A 781 -34.34 0.98 42.08
CA SER A 781 -35.71 0.56 42.39
C SER A 781 -36.80 1.42 41.70
N ARG A 782 -36.48 2.66 41.30
CA ARG A 782 -37.36 3.56 40.53
C ARG A 782 -37.53 3.06 39.08
N ASP A 783 -36.49 2.49 38.51
CA ASP A 783 -36.57 1.85 37.19
C ASP A 783 -37.27 0.51 37.26
N ALA A 784 -37.08 -0.26 38.32
CA ALA A 784 -37.84 -1.50 38.54
C ALA A 784 -39.36 -1.22 38.59
N VAL A 785 -39.77 -0.08 39.19
CA VAL A 785 -41.16 0.39 39.14
C VAL A 785 -41.60 0.78 37.72
N THR A 786 -40.69 1.35 36.92
CA THR A 786 -40.95 1.71 35.53
C THR A 786 -41.09 0.47 34.63
N ILE A 787 -40.25 -0.54 34.82
CA ILE A 787 -40.32 -1.87 34.19
C ILE A 787 -41.64 -2.56 34.55
N LEU A 788 -42.02 -2.59 35.83
CA LEU A 788 -43.30 -3.16 36.26
C LEU A 788 -44.51 -2.44 35.66
N ARG A 789 -44.43 -1.10 35.53
CA ARG A 789 -45.50 -0.32 34.89
C ARG A 789 -45.57 -0.63 33.39
N TYR A 790 -44.43 -0.74 32.72
CA TYR A 790 -44.36 -1.13 31.31
C TYR A 790 -44.96 -2.54 31.09
N ALA A 791 -44.58 -3.52 31.91
CA ALA A 791 -45.14 -4.87 31.90
C ALA A 791 -46.65 -4.91 32.23
N ALA A 792 -47.13 -4.02 33.11
CA ALA A 792 -48.55 -3.88 33.45
C ALA A 792 -49.36 -3.22 32.33
N GLU A 793 -48.79 -2.27 31.60
CA GLU A 793 -49.45 -1.64 30.44
C GLU A 793 -49.56 -2.61 29.25
N LEU A 794 -48.60 -3.52 29.10
CA LEU A 794 -48.67 -4.64 28.14
C LEU A 794 -49.75 -5.67 28.48
N THR A 795 -50.13 -5.83 29.77
CA THR A 795 -51.18 -6.78 30.20
C THR A 795 -52.59 -6.19 30.24
N VAL A 796 -52.77 -4.88 30.03
CA VAL A 796 -54.08 -4.19 30.20
C VAL A 796 -54.81 -3.88 28.88
N PHE A 797 -54.23 -4.19 27.71
CA PHE A 797 -54.94 -4.08 26.43
C PHE A 797 -54.57 -5.21 25.45
N GLU A 798 -55.05 -6.42 25.71
CA GLU A 798 -55.43 -7.35 24.63
C GLU A 798 -56.97 -7.26 24.45
N PRO A 799 -57.47 -6.81 23.28
CA PRO A 799 -58.82 -7.12 22.83
C PRO A 799 -58.95 -8.57 22.34
#